data_AF-A0A146KWA5-F1
#
_entry.id   AF-A0A146KWA5-F1
#
_cell.length_a   1.000
_cell.length_b   1.000
_cell.length_c   1.000
_cell.angle_alpha   90.00
_cell.angle_beta   90.00
_cell.angle_gamma   90.00
#
_symmetry.space_group_name_H-M   'P 1'
#
loop_
_entity.id
_entity.type
_entity.pdbx_description
1 polymer ?
#
loop_
_entity_poly.entity_id
_entity_poly.type
_entity_poly.pdbx_seq_one_letter_code
_entity_poly.pdbx_strand_id
1 'polypeptide(L)'
;MASRTQEHQCRHCGRTFCSRIGLAKHTRSAHPEEYALDESGPKRCKYWTQEEMTIMAAIELELEGTIPNTQMNRNLATRMVGRTIKSVEGVRARPHYRSLLEQLRENNILTPQETPGQLDESYEISNQQLDEAILAGIPAAVRASEQNESYQFLINAARTVVQDLDPQNDLLMWITRIIGEAPRPPRDRILNNSTTQETRREKFSRFRRLWDSDRTAIAEDILGNVRAKARHTDQQLRDYWSDQWSAPSSEWSAEEVRHPQDQSMNHVWNPITESDIQISEPTRTACGPDGLQAEVWRKVPCRLRALFFNTILRRGTMPSVLLQARTTMIPKKDMPETEADYRPITVPSVVVRQLHKIIGKRLESCVTHVEQQKGLRRGVDGLALNVVALNTLLVEANKKRRELHIAVLDVEKAFDRVSHFAIMNIIKARQWPKQLVQYIESVYQNGSTRIGAGPWLRNARGIRQGDPLSSTLFNVVMDHVLLALPNRVGYLHAGQRWSSLAFADDVVLVATSRAGITAQITAFSDALKKVGLNLNLRKSLYLPLMPRGGRLVVPAEGLSIDIDGRRLWAAPHNVRWTYLGVAFGAQGVCHNTPGKVTGILDKIDRAPLKPLQKLAMLRDYGIPSLTHQLVLGNTTLTTLKQMDIKIRRIIRKWLRLPFDSANAYIHGPVGDGGLGIIELLTQIPAIRASRVGAARSQLFEGITSQQHRTLTSRLDRRIARAKRLHETTDGIDLAKSRDNKASTAWISNPSTNLQGWRSLGMVKIHSGSLPTRVRTTRGRRSGSQHLCRAGCQTAETAAHVLQVCPSVRRPGCARHNSALNLFDGYARRTGWPVWLEPHFNLEEQGYRPDLLVVSPKGAFIIDVSVVSGSGRRPLADINDAKIRKYKTDALLQAAAERANVQPGQIKVIGATITWRGVWYGRSARDLIQAGYPMFILEWMTTRVLTGGTCIWSAFRAATAGRRVAA
;
A
#
# COMPACT_ATOMS: atom_id res chain seq x y z
N MET A 1 -28.19 -20.22 79.16
CA MET A 1 -28.01 -19.22 78.09
C MET A 1 -26.51 -19.01 77.85
N ALA A 2 -26.00 -19.43 76.70
CA ALA A 2 -24.78 -18.91 76.06
C ALA A 2 -24.76 -19.44 74.61
N SER A 3 -25.35 -18.67 73.70
CA SER A 3 -25.41 -18.98 72.27
C SER A 3 -24.01 -18.85 71.67
N ARG A 4 -23.46 -19.95 71.13
CA ARG A 4 -22.24 -19.95 70.31
C ARG A 4 -22.43 -19.01 69.12
N THR A 5 -21.81 -17.82 69.14
CA THR A 5 -21.69 -16.96 67.97
C THR A 5 -20.84 -17.66 66.92
N GLN A 6 -21.43 -17.97 65.76
CA GLN A 6 -20.74 -18.57 64.62
C GLN A 6 -19.75 -17.56 64.05
N GLU A 7 -18.45 -17.79 64.23
CA GLU A 7 -17.41 -16.95 63.64
C GLU A 7 -17.18 -17.31 62.17
N HIS A 8 -17.14 -16.31 61.31
CA HIS A 8 -16.96 -16.46 59.86
C HIS A 8 -15.56 -15.98 59.47
N GLN A 9 -14.70 -16.89 59.02
CA GLN A 9 -13.32 -16.59 58.68
C GLN A 9 -13.13 -16.26 57.20
N CYS A 10 -12.34 -15.23 56.91
CA CYS A 10 -11.94 -14.85 55.56
C CYS A 10 -10.92 -15.84 54.99
N ARG A 11 -11.30 -16.51 53.91
CA ARG A 11 -10.48 -17.52 53.20
C ARG A 11 -9.21 -16.96 52.53
N HIS A 12 -9.07 -15.64 52.38
CA HIS A 12 -7.92 -15.02 51.70
C HIS A 12 -6.89 -14.41 52.67
N CYS A 13 -7.28 -14.04 53.89
CA CYS A 13 -6.37 -13.43 54.88
C CYS A 13 -6.55 -13.92 56.32
N GLY A 14 -7.44 -14.89 56.56
CA GLY A 14 -7.60 -15.55 57.86
C GLY A 14 -8.33 -14.77 58.95
N ARG A 15 -8.77 -13.52 58.70
CA ARG A 15 -9.51 -12.71 59.69
C ARG A 15 -10.91 -13.26 59.97
N THR A 16 -11.30 -13.35 61.24
CA THR A 16 -12.62 -13.80 61.69
C THR A 16 -13.60 -12.63 61.90
N PHE A 17 -14.87 -12.86 61.58
CA PHE A 17 -15.95 -11.89 61.67
C PHE A 17 -17.15 -12.50 62.37
N CYS A 18 -17.78 -11.74 63.27
CA CYS A 18 -18.97 -12.19 64.00
C CYS A 18 -20.25 -12.25 63.13
N SER A 19 -20.18 -11.88 61.84
CA SER A 19 -21.32 -11.98 60.91
C SER A 19 -20.89 -12.18 59.46
N ARG A 20 -21.72 -12.87 58.66
CA ARG A 20 -21.52 -13.04 57.20
C ARG A 20 -21.50 -11.70 56.45
N ILE A 21 -22.22 -10.70 56.93
CA ILE A 21 -22.25 -9.35 56.34
C ILE A 21 -20.90 -8.66 56.56
N GLY A 22 -20.33 -8.78 57.77
CA GLY A 22 -18.99 -8.28 58.09
C GLY A 22 -17.92 -8.94 57.23
N LEU A 23 -17.98 -10.26 57.08
CA LEU A 23 -17.10 -11.01 56.19
C LEU A 23 -17.23 -10.52 54.74
N ALA A 24 -18.45 -10.39 54.20
CA ALA A 24 -18.67 -9.96 52.82
C ALA A 24 -18.20 -8.51 52.55
N LYS A 25 -18.39 -7.59 53.50
CA LYS A 25 -17.87 -6.22 53.40
C LYS A 25 -16.35 -6.21 53.39
N HIS A 26 -15.73 -7.02 54.26
CA HIS A 26 -14.28 -7.16 54.32
C HIS A 26 -13.70 -7.77 53.05
N THR A 27 -14.29 -8.85 52.52
CA THR A 27 -13.82 -9.46 51.27
C THR A 27 -13.96 -8.47 50.11
N ARG A 28 -15.06 -7.70 50.04
CA ARG A 28 -15.24 -6.66 49.01
C ARG A 28 -14.22 -5.51 49.11
N SER A 29 -13.76 -5.15 50.30
CA SER A 29 -12.84 -4.01 50.48
C SER A 29 -11.36 -4.40 50.45
N ALA A 30 -10.99 -5.54 51.05
CA ALA A 30 -9.61 -5.99 51.22
C ALA A 30 -9.16 -7.01 50.18
N HIS A 31 -10.10 -7.72 49.56
CA HIS A 31 -9.88 -8.75 48.54
C HIS A 31 -10.75 -8.48 47.29
N PRO A 32 -10.67 -7.29 46.68
CA PRO A 32 -11.60 -6.87 45.63
C PRO A 32 -11.49 -7.72 44.36
N GLU A 33 -10.33 -8.31 44.09
CA GLU A 33 -10.11 -9.21 42.95
C GLU A 33 -10.68 -10.60 43.23
N GLU A 34 -10.48 -11.16 44.43
CA GLU A 34 -11.03 -12.47 44.80
C GLU A 34 -12.54 -12.44 45.07
N TYR A 35 -13.07 -11.36 45.67
CA TYR A 35 -14.51 -11.16 45.82
C TYR A 35 -15.24 -11.12 44.47
N ALA A 36 -14.60 -10.54 43.45
CA ALA A 36 -15.13 -10.54 42.09
C ALA A 36 -15.07 -11.93 41.42
N LEU A 37 -14.11 -12.79 41.83
CA LEU A 37 -13.99 -14.18 41.40
C LEU A 37 -15.01 -15.10 42.11
N ASP A 38 -15.37 -14.83 43.35
CA ASP A 38 -16.32 -15.66 44.12
C ASP A 38 -17.80 -15.47 43.75
N GLU A 39 -18.18 -14.33 43.16
CA GLU A 39 -19.54 -14.11 42.62
C GLU A 39 -19.77 -14.79 41.24
N SER A 40 -18.85 -15.64 40.78
CA SER A 40 -18.74 -16.18 39.41
C SER A 40 -19.69 -17.32 39.03
N GLY A 41 -20.73 -17.63 39.81
CA GLY A 41 -21.81 -18.49 39.31
C GLY A 41 -22.53 -17.84 38.12
N PRO A 42 -23.05 -18.60 37.13
CA PRO A 42 -23.87 -18.05 36.07
C PRO A 42 -25.15 -17.44 36.67
N LYS A 43 -25.14 -16.12 36.92
CA LYS A 43 -26.35 -15.39 37.31
C LYS A 43 -27.32 -15.44 36.13
N ARG A 44 -28.41 -16.19 36.31
CA ARG A 44 -29.55 -16.27 35.36
C ARG A 44 -30.02 -14.85 35.03
N CYS A 45 -30.04 -14.49 33.75
CA CYS A 45 -30.44 -13.15 33.33
C CYS A 45 -31.94 -12.97 33.58
N LYS A 46 -32.31 -12.28 34.66
CA LYS A 46 -33.71 -12.10 35.10
C LYS A 46 -34.54 -11.29 34.10
N TYR A 47 -33.91 -10.52 33.22
CA TYR A 47 -34.55 -9.58 32.30
C TYR A 47 -34.35 -10.02 30.83
N TRP A 48 -35.36 -9.76 30.00
CA TRP A 48 -35.34 -10.00 28.56
C TRP A 48 -34.92 -8.74 27.83
N THR A 49 -33.95 -8.85 26.93
CA THR A 49 -33.56 -7.75 26.03
C THR A 49 -34.54 -7.63 24.87
N GLN A 50 -34.61 -6.44 24.25
CA GLN A 50 -35.43 -6.23 23.05
C GLN A 50 -35.03 -7.15 21.89
N GLU A 51 -33.74 -7.42 21.73
CA GLU A 51 -33.24 -8.38 20.72
C GLU A 51 -33.77 -9.79 20.98
N GLU A 52 -33.67 -10.29 22.22
CA GLU A 52 -34.17 -11.64 22.54
C GLU A 52 -35.68 -11.75 22.29
N MET A 53 -36.46 -10.71 22.60
CA MET A 53 -37.89 -10.69 22.28
C MET A 53 -38.14 -10.68 20.77
N THR A 54 -37.33 -9.95 19.99
CA THR A 54 -37.48 -9.88 18.53
C THR A 54 -37.07 -11.19 17.84
N ILE A 55 -36.01 -11.83 18.32
CA ILE A 55 -35.57 -13.16 17.86
C ILE A 55 -36.64 -14.19 18.17
N MET A 56 -37.18 -14.18 19.40
CA MET A 56 -38.25 -15.11 19.80
C MET A 56 -39.50 -14.92 18.93
N ALA A 57 -39.89 -13.68 18.64
CA ALA A 57 -41.03 -13.38 17.77
C ALA A 57 -40.81 -13.83 16.32
N ALA A 58 -39.60 -13.67 15.77
CA ALA A 58 -39.28 -14.15 14.42
C ALA A 58 -39.33 -15.69 14.35
N ILE A 59 -38.74 -16.39 15.33
CA ILE A 59 -38.79 -17.86 15.42
C ILE A 59 -40.24 -18.33 15.58
N GLU A 60 -41.06 -17.61 16.33
CA GLU A 60 -42.48 -17.93 16.50
C GLU A 60 -43.26 -17.82 15.18
N LEU A 61 -42.98 -16.82 14.35
CA LEU A 61 -43.58 -16.68 13.02
C LEU A 61 -43.11 -17.77 12.04
N GLU A 62 -41.84 -18.18 12.09
CA GLU A 62 -41.35 -19.31 11.29
C GLU A 62 -42.02 -20.65 11.66
N LEU A 63 -42.36 -20.81 12.94
CA LEU A 63 -43.03 -21.99 13.49
C LEU A 63 -44.56 -21.92 13.37
N GLU A 64 -45.09 -20.76 13.01
CA GLU A 64 -46.52 -20.53 12.85
C GLU A 64 -47.03 -21.28 11.61
N GLY A 65 -47.90 -22.26 11.82
CA GLY A 65 -48.43 -23.14 10.77
C GLY A 65 -47.71 -24.49 10.61
N THR A 66 -46.49 -24.65 11.14
CA THR A 66 -45.74 -25.93 11.12
C THR A 66 -45.89 -26.75 12.40
N ILE A 67 -46.19 -26.12 13.55
CA ILE A 67 -46.41 -26.83 14.82
C ILE A 67 -47.66 -26.32 15.55
N PRO A 68 -48.36 -27.18 16.34
CA PRO A 68 -49.47 -26.77 17.19
C PRO A 68 -49.03 -25.73 18.24
N ASN A 69 -49.86 -24.71 18.50
CA ASN A 69 -49.56 -23.64 19.46
C ASN A 69 -49.30 -24.17 20.89
N THR A 70 -49.86 -25.33 21.25
CA THR A 70 -49.61 -26.03 22.52
C THR A 70 -48.14 -26.43 22.71
N GLN A 71 -47.38 -26.61 21.62
CA GLN A 71 -45.96 -26.96 21.65
C GLN A 71 -45.03 -25.76 21.41
N MET A 72 -45.58 -24.58 21.14
CA MET A 72 -44.81 -23.38 20.76
C MET A 72 -43.85 -22.93 21.87
N ASN A 73 -44.32 -22.83 23.11
CA ASN A 73 -43.49 -22.40 24.25
C ASN A 73 -42.28 -23.32 24.49
N ARG A 74 -42.46 -24.63 24.28
CA ARG A 74 -41.39 -25.63 24.46
C ARG A 74 -40.35 -25.55 23.35
N ASN A 75 -40.80 -25.36 22.10
CA ASN A 75 -39.90 -25.17 20.95
C ASN A 75 -39.11 -23.86 21.04
N LEU A 76 -39.79 -22.77 21.38
CA LEU A 76 -39.14 -21.47 21.61
C LEU A 76 -38.11 -21.53 22.74
N ALA A 77 -38.42 -22.17 23.87
CA ALA A 77 -37.47 -22.33 24.97
C ALA A 77 -36.23 -23.17 24.60
N THR A 78 -36.38 -24.10 23.66
CA THR A 78 -35.26 -24.94 23.17
C THR A 78 -34.33 -24.14 22.26
N ARG A 79 -34.90 -23.25 21.43
CA ARG A 79 -34.15 -22.36 20.52
C ARG A 79 -33.58 -21.12 21.23
N MET A 80 -34.17 -20.70 22.35
CA MET A 80 -33.70 -19.57 23.17
C MET A 80 -32.73 -20.03 24.27
N VAL A 81 -31.45 -20.11 23.93
CA VAL A 81 -30.37 -20.59 24.82
C VAL A 81 -30.38 -19.84 26.17
N GLY A 82 -30.57 -20.57 27.28
CA GLY A 82 -30.54 -20.03 28.64
C GLY A 82 -31.87 -19.50 29.18
N ARG A 83 -32.99 -19.68 28.45
CA ARG A 83 -34.35 -19.31 28.89
C ARG A 83 -35.18 -20.55 29.25
N THR A 84 -36.01 -20.45 30.29
CA THR A 84 -36.93 -21.52 30.70
C THR A 84 -38.29 -21.38 30.03
N ILE A 85 -39.06 -22.46 29.94
CA ILE A 85 -40.42 -22.46 29.36
C ILE A 85 -41.31 -21.40 30.02
N LYS A 86 -41.32 -21.31 31.36
CA LYS A 86 -42.07 -20.28 32.11
C LYS A 86 -41.64 -18.85 31.79
N SER A 87 -40.36 -18.65 31.46
CA SER A 87 -39.81 -17.33 31.10
C SER A 87 -40.26 -16.88 29.71
N VAL A 88 -40.28 -17.82 28.74
CA VAL A 88 -40.81 -17.62 27.38
C VAL A 88 -42.30 -17.31 27.43
N GLU A 89 -43.06 -18.11 28.17
CA GLU A 89 -44.50 -17.95 28.36
C GLU A 89 -44.86 -16.57 28.94
N GLY A 90 -44.13 -16.13 29.98
CA GLY A 90 -44.30 -14.82 30.59
C GLY A 90 -43.93 -13.63 29.69
N VAL A 91 -43.21 -13.85 28.59
CA VAL A 91 -42.92 -12.82 27.58
C VAL A 91 -43.95 -12.84 26.44
N ARG A 92 -44.36 -14.03 25.97
CA ARG A 92 -45.44 -14.16 24.96
C ARG A 92 -46.77 -13.57 25.43
N ALA A 93 -47.02 -13.59 26.74
CA ALA A 93 -48.20 -12.97 27.34
C ALA A 93 -48.18 -11.43 27.35
N ARG A 94 -47.04 -10.77 27.06
CA ARG A 94 -46.92 -9.31 27.16
C ARG A 94 -47.53 -8.60 25.94
N PRO A 95 -48.27 -7.49 26.14
CA PRO A 95 -48.86 -6.72 25.03
C PRO A 95 -47.83 -6.23 24.01
N HIS A 96 -46.69 -5.74 24.49
CA HIS A 96 -45.59 -5.27 23.66
C HIS A 96 -45.00 -6.38 22.75
N TYR A 97 -44.98 -7.64 23.21
CA TYR A 97 -44.50 -8.75 22.39
C TYR A 97 -45.50 -9.13 21.28
N ARG A 98 -46.82 -9.04 21.57
CA ARG A 98 -47.86 -9.26 20.56
C ARG A 98 -47.87 -8.17 19.49
N SER A 99 -47.73 -6.90 19.89
CA SER A 99 -47.57 -5.78 18.96
C SER A 99 -46.32 -5.92 18.09
N LEU A 100 -45.22 -6.46 18.68
CA LEU A 100 -44.03 -6.81 17.91
C LEU A 100 -44.37 -7.89 16.86
N LEU A 101 -45.02 -9.01 17.23
CA LEU A 101 -45.44 -10.04 16.26
C LEU A 101 -46.27 -9.48 15.10
N GLU A 102 -47.24 -8.59 15.37
CA GLU A 102 -48.06 -7.93 14.34
C GLU A 102 -47.22 -7.06 13.40
N GLN A 103 -46.33 -6.21 13.94
CA GLN A 103 -45.40 -5.43 13.13
C GLN A 103 -44.48 -6.28 12.27
N LEU A 104 -44.06 -7.46 12.76
CA LEU A 104 -43.20 -8.36 12.01
C LEU A 104 -43.97 -9.12 10.92
N ARG A 105 -45.28 -9.36 11.09
CA ARG A 105 -46.16 -9.91 10.04
C ARG A 105 -46.38 -8.92 8.91
N GLU A 106 -46.64 -7.65 9.23
CA GLU A 106 -46.84 -6.58 8.24
C GLU A 106 -45.59 -6.34 7.38
N ASN A 107 -44.40 -6.40 7.99
CA ASN A 107 -43.13 -6.24 7.27
C ASN A 107 -42.69 -7.47 6.44
N ASN A 108 -43.35 -8.63 6.59
CA ASN A 108 -43.04 -9.85 5.83
C ASN A 108 -43.81 -9.95 4.50
N ILE A 109 -44.67 -8.97 4.19
CA ILE A 109 -45.31 -8.82 2.88
C ILE A 109 -44.37 -7.99 1.99
N LEU A 110 -43.24 -8.58 1.58
CA LEU A 110 -42.46 -8.09 0.45
C LEU A 110 -42.73 -9.01 -0.74
N THR A 111 -43.25 -8.37 -1.78
CA THR A 111 -43.70 -8.88 -3.08
C THR A 111 -42.90 -10.07 -3.63
N PRO A 112 -43.59 -11.13 -4.12
CA PRO A 112 -42.99 -12.11 -5.02
C PRO A 112 -42.53 -11.40 -6.29
N GLN A 113 -41.25 -11.52 -6.65
CA GLN A 113 -40.76 -11.07 -7.95
C GLN A 113 -41.12 -12.09 -9.02
N GLU A 114 -41.58 -11.56 -10.14
CA GLU A 114 -42.10 -12.24 -11.32
C GLU A 114 -41.08 -13.20 -11.95
N THR A 115 -41.65 -14.22 -12.60
CA THR A 115 -40.97 -15.25 -13.38
C THR A 115 -40.27 -14.65 -14.61
N PRO A 116 -39.18 -15.27 -15.12
CA PRO A 116 -38.37 -14.68 -16.18
C PRO A 116 -39.11 -14.69 -17.53
N GLY A 117 -39.40 -13.50 -18.05
CA GLY A 117 -39.89 -13.27 -19.39
C GLY A 117 -38.78 -13.07 -20.41
N GLN A 118 -38.89 -13.82 -21.51
CA GLN A 118 -38.52 -13.54 -22.91
C GLN A 118 -37.05 -13.19 -23.27
N LEU A 119 -36.62 -13.79 -24.39
CA LEU A 119 -35.31 -13.60 -25.02
C LEU A 119 -35.13 -12.13 -25.44
N ASP A 120 -33.99 -11.56 -25.04
CA ASP A 120 -33.78 -10.13 -24.83
C ASP A 120 -33.09 -9.43 -26.02
N GLU A 121 -33.69 -8.34 -26.53
CA GLU A 121 -33.20 -7.47 -27.62
C GLU A 121 -31.79 -6.91 -27.37
N SER A 122 -31.35 -6.89 -26.11
CA SER A 122 -30.01 -6.41 -25.69
C SER A 122 -28.84 -7.22 -26.27
N TYR A 123 -29.07 -8.51 -26.59
CA TYR A 123 -28.03 -9.41 -27.10
C TYR A 123 -27.63 -9.09 -28.55
N GLU A 124 -28.60 -8.80 -29.41
CA GLU A 124 -28.37 -8.48 -30.82
C GLU A 124 -27.66 -7.13 -30.99
N ILE A 125 -28.06 -6.14 -30.19
CA ILE A 125 -27.47 -4.78 -30.21
C ILE A 125 -25.96 -4.82 -29.84
N SER A 126 -25.57 -5.64 -28.86
CA SER A 126 -24.17 -5.73 -28.42
C SER A 126 -23.25 -6.36 -29.49
N ASN A 127 -23.73 -7.39 -30.18
CA ASN A 127 -22.96 -8.04 -31.25
C ASN A 127 -22.79 -7.12 -32.46
N GLN A 128 -23.85 -6.39 -32.85
CA GLN A 128 -23.77 -5.40 -33.94
C GLN A 128 -22.72 -4.33 -33.65
N GLN A 129 -22.70 -3.78 -32.43
CA GLN A 129 -21.69 -2.79 -32.02
C GLN A 129 -20.27 -3.36 -32.01
N LEU A 130 -20.10 -4.63 -31.63
CA LEU A 130 -18.81 -5.32 -31.70
C LEU A 130 -18.35 -5.52 -33.15
N ASP A 131 -19.26 -5.93 -34.03
CA ASP A 131 -18.96 -6.14 -35.45
C ASP A 131 -18.54 -4.83 -36.13
N GLU A 132 -19.26 -3.72 -35.89
CA GLU A 132 -18.88 -2.39 -36.35
C GLU A 132 -17.48 -1.97 -35.87
N ALA A 133 -17.19 -2.18 -34.58
CA ALA A 133 -15.89 -1.85 -34.00
C ALA A 133 -14.74 -2.73 -34.54
N ILE A 134 -15.01 -4.01 -34.80
CA ILE A 134 -14.05 -4.93 -35.42
C ILE A 134 -13.74 -4.48 -36.84
N LEU A 135 -14.77 -4.21 -37.65
CA LEU A 135 -14.63 -3.73 -39.03
C LEU A 135 -13.85 -2.40 -39.10
N ALA A 136 -14.12 -1.46 -38.18
CA ALA A 136 -13.39 -0.19 -38.08
C ALA A 136 -11.90 -0.36 -37.67
N GLY A 137 -11.55 -1.48 -37.04
CA GLY A 137 -10.18 -1.83 -36.64
C GLY A 137 -9.35 -2.44 -37.78
N ILE A 138 -9.97 -3.13 -38.74
CA ILE A 138 -9.28 -3.86 -39.82
C ILE A 138 -8.33 -2.98 -40.65
N PRO A 139 -8.70 -1.75 -41.10
CA PRO A 139 -7.80 -0.94 -41.92
C PRO A 139 -6.46 -0.60 -41.23
N ALA A 140 -6.46 -0.48 -39.90
CA ALA A 140 -5.23 -0.26 -39.15
C ALA A 140 -4.37 -1.53 -39.07
N ALA A 141 -5.00 -2.70 -38.95
CA ALA A 141 -4.31 -3.98 -39.01
C ALA A 141 -3.71 -4.26 -40.39
N VAL A 142 -4.41 -3.91 -41.47
CA VAL A 142 -3.91 -4.03 -42.86
C VAL A 142 -2.62 -3.22 -43.04
N ARG A 143 -2.61 -1.94 -42.64
CA ARG A 143 -1.39 -1.12 -42.69
C ARG A 143 -0.25 -1.67 -41.83
N ALA A 144 -0.57 -2.23 -40.65
CA ALA A 144 0.44 -2.86 -39.81
C ALA A 144 0.98 -4.18 -40.40
N SER A 145 0.17 -4.88 -41.19
CA SER A 145 0.55 -6.16 -41.82
C SER A 145 1.63 -6.00 -42.88
N GLU A 146 1.75 -4.82 -43.49
CA GLU A 146 2.84 -4.46 -44.41
C GLU A 146 4.22 -4.50 -43.73
N GLN A 147 4.25 -4.28 -42.41
CA GLN A 147 5.49 -4.27 -41.61
C GLN A 147 5.71 -5.57 -40.83
N ASN A 148 4.64 -6.29 -40.50
CA ASN A 148 4.72 -7.59 -39.82
C ASN A 148 3.57 -8.49 -40.29
N GLU A 149 3.91 -9.53 -41.04
CA GLU A 149 2.97 -10.50 -41.62
C GLU A 149 2.10 -11.21 -40.59
N SER A 150 2.53 -11.28 -39.32
CA SER A 150 1.71 -11.90 -38.26
C SER A 150 0.33 -11.22 -38.13
N TYR A 151 0.21 -9.93 -38.42
CA TYR A 151 -1.08 -9.24 -38.33
C TYR A 151 -2.11 -9.71 -39.36
N GLN A 152 -1.71 -10.46 -40.40
CA GLN A 152 -2.68 -11.11 -41.30
C GLN A 152 -3.57 -12.12 -40.59
N PHE A 153 -3.02 -12.87 -39.63
CA PHE A 153 -3.83 -13.79 -38.82
C PHE A 153 -4.87 -13.02 -38.00
N LEU A 154 -4.52 -11.83 -37.47
CA LEU A 154 -5.49 -11.00 -36.75
C LEU A 154 -6.60 -10.46 -37.67
N ILE A 155 -6.26 -10.10 -38.90
CA ILE A 155 -7.24 -9.64 -39.91
C ILE A 155 -8.19 -10.78 -40.29
N ASN A 156 -7.65 -11.97 -40.54
CA ASN A 156 -8.45 -13.16 -40.85
C ASN A 156 -9.38 -13.49 -39.69
N ALA A 157 -8.86 -13.55 -38.46
CA ALA A 157 -9.67 -13.77 -37.27
C ALA A 157 -10.82 -12.75 -37.14
N ALA A 158 -10.54 -11.46 -37.37
CA ALA A 158 -11.53 -10.40 -37.32
C ALA A 158 -12.62 -10.54 -38.40
N ARG A 159 -12.28 -10.97 -39.62
CA ARG A 159 -13.26 -11.21 -40.68
C ARG A 159 -14.10 -12.45 -40.42
N THR A 160 -13.44 -13.53 -39.99
CA THR A 160 -14.07 -14.82 -39.67
C THR A 160 -15.11 -14.68 -38.55
N VAL A 161 -14.79 -13.93 -37.48
CA VAL A 161 -15.72 -13.79 -36.35
C VAL A 161 -16.99 -12.99 -36.70
N VAL A 162 -16.88 -12.00 -37.60
CA VAL A 162 -18.03 -11.20 -38.06
C VAL A 162 -18.94 -12.02 -38.98
N GLN A 163 -18.42 -13.10 -39.57
CA GLN A 163 -19.19 -14.08 -40.35
C GLN A 163 -19.75 -15.22 -39.49
N ASP A 164 -19.72 -15.09 -38.15
CA ASP A 164 -20.14 -16.11 -37.18
C ASP A 164 -19.40 -17.46 -37.30
N LEU A 165 -18.19 -17.43 -37.86
CA LEU A 165 -17.28 -18.58 -37.92
C LEU A 165 -16.27 -18.52 -36.76
N ASP A 166 -15.73 -19.66 -36.33
CA ASP A 166 -14.78 -19.70 -35.20
C ASP A 166 -13.38 -19.20 -35.60
N PRO A 167 -12.90 -18.05 -35.08
CA PRO A 167 -11.59 -17.50 -35.43
C PRO A 167 -10.43 -18.13 -34.63
N GLN A 168 -10.67 -19.21 -33.89
CA GLN A 168 -9.71 -19.77 -32.91
C GLN A 168 -8.33 -20.04 -33.49
N ASN A 169 -8.23 -20.65 -34.67
CA ASN A 169 -6.95 -21.00 -35.28
C ASN A 169 -6.11 -19.76 -35.62
N ASP A 170 -6.74 -18.75 -36.21
CA ASP A 170 -6.08 -17.50 -36.56
C ASP A 170 -5.66 -16.69 -35.32
N LEU A 171 -6.54 -16.60 -34.31
CA LEU A 171 -6.20 -15.97 -33.02
C LEU A 171 -5.01 -16.67 -32.33
N LEU A 172 -4.99 -18.00 -32.38
CA LEU A 172 -3.91 -18.81 -31.82
C LEU A 172 -2.60 -18.60 -32.59
N MET A 173 -2.65 -18.54 -33.92
CA MET A 173 -1.49 -18.30 -34.76
C MET A 173 -0.89 -16.92 -34.51
N TRP A 174 -1.72 -15.88 -34.44
CA TRP A 174 -1.27 -14.52 -34.13
C TRP A 174 -0.58 -14.44 -32.77
N ILE A 175 -1.23 -14.95 -31.72
CA ILE A 175 -0.69 -14.83 -30.36
C ILE A 175 0.60 -15.66 -30.19
N THR A 176 0.68 -16.83 -30.83
CA THR A 176 1.87 -17.69 -30.76
C THR A 176 3.06 -17.04 -31.46
N ARG A 177 2.85 -16.30 -32.55
CA ARG A 177 3.93 -15.54 -33.21
C ARG A 177 4.43 -14.39 -32.33
N ILE A 178 3.55 -13.65 -31.67
CA ILE A 178 3.94 -12.60 -30.69
C ILE A 178 4.72 -13.21 -29.52
N ILE A 179 4.30 -14.39 -29.04
CA ILE A 179 5.02 -15.11 -27.98
C ILE A 179 6.39 -15.60 -28.46
N GLY A 180 6.50 -16.13 -29.69
CA GLY A 180 7.75 -16.63 -30.27
C GLY A 180 8.81 -15.54 -30.50
N GLU A 181 8.37 -14.30 -30.79
CA GLU A 181 9.23 -13.12 -30.86
C GLU A 181 9.70 -12.62 -29.48
N ALA A 182 9.06 -13.04 -28.39
CA ALA A 182 9.44 -12.63 -27.05
C ALA A 182 10.74 -13.35 -26.62
N PRO A 183 11.76 -12.62 -26.11
CA PRO A 183 12.93 -13.26 -25.56
C PRO A 183 12.50 -14.18 -24.41
N ARG A 184 12.92 -15.45 -24.47
CA ARG A 184 12.63 -16.44 -23.43
C ARG A 184 12.94 -15.78 -22.08
N PRO A 185 12.00 -15.79 -21.12
CA PRO A 185 12.30 -15.28 -19.79
C PRO A 185 13.58 -15.99 -19.33
N PRO A 186 14.52 -15.28 -18.67
CA PRO A 186 15.66 -15.95 -18.06
C PRO A 186 15.07 -17.10 -17.26
N ARG A 187 15.51 -18.35 -17.55
CA ARG A 187 15.08 -19.52 -16.77
C ARG A 187 15.05 -19.07 -15.33
N ASP A 188 13.90 -19.21 -14.66
CA ASP A 188 13.81 -18.92 -13.23
C ASP A 188 15.04 -19.58 -12.64
N ARG A 189 16.03 -18.77 -12.26
CA ARG A 189 17.13 -19.28 -11.47
C ARG A 189 16.38 -19.63 -10.21
N ILE A 190 16.03 -20.91 -10.11
CA ILE A 190 15.90 -21.59 -8.84
C ILE A 190 17.19 -21.15 -8.16
N LEU A 191 17.06 -20.16 -7.29
CA LEU A 191 18.05 -19.89 -6.30
C LEU A 191 18.00 -21.18 -5.51
N ASN A 192 18.81 -22.15 -5.93
CA ASN A 192 19.11 -23.32 -5.14
C ASN A 192 19.42 -22.71 -3.79
N ASN A 193 18.59 -23.04 -2.81
CA ASN A 193 18.86 -22.75 -1.42
C ASN A 193 20.07 -23.61 -1.07
N SER A 194 21.26 -23.16 -1.49
CA SER A 194 22.52 -23.73 -1.07
C SER A 194 22.65 -23.39 0.40
N THR A 195 22.37 -24.39 1.21
CA THR A 195 22.78 -24.55 2.59
C THR A 195 24.29 -24.32 2.70
N THR A 196 24.69 -23.08 2.98
CA THR A 196 25.95 -22.72 3.65
C THR A 196 25.85 -21.27 4.12
N GLN A 197 26.53 -20.90 5.20
CA GLN A 197 26.63 -19.51 5.65
C GLN A 197 27.06 -18.61 4.47
N GLU A 198 26.13 -17.83 3.89
CA GLU A 198 26.47 -16.81 2.89
C GLU A 198 27.61 -15.96 3.45
N THR A 199 28.74 -15.92 2.75
CA THR A 199 29.86 -15.08 3.19
C THR A 199 29.41 -13.62 3.14
N ARG A 200 29.96 -12.77 4.02
CA ARG A 200 29.63 -11.33 4.04
C ARG A 200 29.77 -10.66 2.66
N ARG A 201 30.68 -11.17 1.82
CA ARG A 201 30.94 -10.67 0.45
C ARG A 201 29.81 -11.03 -0.52
N GLU A 202 29.32 -12.26 -0.51
CA GLU A 202 28.20 -12.71 -1.36
C GLU A 202 26.92 -11.97 -1.03
N LYS A 203 26.63 -11.81 0.26
CA LYS A 203 25.47 -11.05 0.74
C LYS A 203 25.53 -9.59 0.29
N PHE A 204 26.70 -8.95 0.39
CA PHE A 204 26.89 -7.58 -0.10
C PHE A 204 26.72 -7.48 -1.62
N SER A 205 27.25 -8.43 -2.39
CA SER A 205 27.09 -8.48 -3.86
C SER A 205 25.63 -8.67 -4.27
N ARG A 206 24.89 -9.56 -3.60
CA ARG A 206 23.45 -9.76 -3.79
C ARG A 206 22.66 -8.50 -3.50
N PHE A 207 22.91 -7.84 -2.37
CA PHE A 207 22.24 -6.59 -1.98
C PHE A 207 22.56 -5.45 -2.95
N ARG A 208 23.78 -5.39 -3.49
CA ARG A 208 24.11 -4.39 -4.51
C ARG A 208 23.32 -4.62 -5.80
N ARG A 209 23.27 -5.85 -6.31
CA ARG A 209 22.52 -6.20 -7.54
C ARG A 209 21.03 -5.90 -7.40
N LEU A 210 20.44 -6.37 -6.29
CA LEU A 210 19.02 -6.14 -6.03
C LEU A 210 18.70 -4.63 -5.90
N TRP A 211 19.63 -3.78 -5.44
CA TRP A 211 19.35 -2.36 -5.24
C TRP A 211 19.13 -1.63 -6.57
N ASP A 212 19.87 -2.05 -7.59
CA ASP A 212 19.78 -1.51 -8.94
C ASP A 212 18.64 -2.15 -9.74
N SER A 213 18.35 -3.44 -9.53
CA SER A 213 17.31 -4.15 -10.30
C SER A 213 15.90 -4.08 -9.71
N ASP A 214 15.78 -4.20 -8.38
CA ASP A 214 14.52 -4.35 -7.64
C ASP A 214 14.62 -3.91 -6.16
N ARG A 215 14.28 -2.65 -5.91
CA ARG A 215 14.30 -2.07 -4.55
C ARG A 215 13.25 -2.66 -3.62
N THR A 216 12.12 -3.08 -4.17
CA THR A 216 11.02 -3.65 -3.39
C THR A 216 11.45 -4.99 -2.82
N ALA A 217 12.10 -5.84 -3.64
CA ALA A 217 12.63 -7.11 -3.16
C ALA A 217 13.67 -6.96 -2.04
N ILE A 218 14.53 -5.94 -2.08
CA ILE A 218 15.43 -5.65 -0.94
C ILE A 218 14.63 -5.19 0.28
N ALA A 219 13.68 -4.29 0.09
CA ALA A 219 12.88 -3.77 1.19
C ALA A 219 12.13 -4.90 1.89
N GLU A 220 11.57 -5.85 1.15
CA GLU A 220 10.98 -7.08 1.69
C GLU A 220 12.01 -7.97 2.40
N ASP A 221 13.21 -8.14 1.85
CA ASP A 221 14.27 -8.95 2.48
C ASP A 221 14.77 -8.34 3.80
N ILE A 222 14.82 -7.00 3.90
CA ILE A 222 15.29 -6.28 5.11
C ILE A 222 14.18 -6.03 6.12
N LEU A 223 13.07 -5.43 5.68
CA LEU A 223 11.99 -4.92 6.52
C LEU A 223 10.87 -5.92 6.69
N GLY A 224 10.57 -6.63 5.61
CA GLY A 224 9.71 -7.78 5.67
C GLY A 224 10.29 -8.76 6.68
N ASN A 225 9.45 -9.69 7.04
CA ASN A 225 10.02 -10.89 7.59
C ASN A 225 10.69 -11.61 6.42
N VAL A 226 12.02 -11.71 6.47
CA VAL A 226 12.93 -12.34 5.50
C VAL A 226 12.15 -13.30 4.60
N ARG A 227 12.21 -13.14 3.26
CA ARG A 227 11.59 -14.08 2.29
C ARG A 227 11.67 -15.47 2.87
N ALA A 228 10.52 -15.94 3.37
CA ALA A 228 10.48 -17.11 4.22
C ALA A 228 11.20 -18.22 3.47
N LYS A 229 12.18 -18.85 4.14
CA LYS A 229 12.93 -19.91 3.48
C LYS A 229 11.92 -20.99 3.12
N ALA A 230 11.73 -21.24 1.83
CA ALA A 230 10.89 -22.34 1.36
C ALA A 230 11.47 -23.63 1.97
N ARG A 231 10.72 -24.21 2.92
CA ARG A 231 11.06 -25.48 3.58
C ARG A 231 10.56 -26.68 2.79
N HIS A 232 9.48 -26.50 2.04
CA HIS A 232 8.83 -27.55 1.27
C HIS A 232 9.26 -27.44 -0.19
N THR A 233 9.48 -28.58 -0.83
CA THR A 233 9.79 -28.67 -2.25
C THR A 233 8.54 -28.39 -3.09
N ASP A 234 8.72 -27.99 -4.35
CA ASP A 234 7.58 -27.82 -5.26
C ASP A 234 6.76 -29.11 -5.41
N GLN A 235 7.36 -30.29 -5.23
CA GLN A 235 6.64 -31.57 -5.28
C GLN A 235 5.69 -31.73 -4.10
N GLN A 236 6.17 -31.52 -2.87
CA GLN A 236 5.32 -31.58 -1.67
C GLN A 236 4.15 -30.59 -1.74
N LEU A 237 4.43 -29.38 -2.24
CA LEU A 237 3.39 -28.37 -2.45
C LEU A 237 2.41 -28.78 -3.54
N ARG A 238 2.88 -29.41 -4.63
CA ARG A 238 1.99 -29.96 -5.67
C ARG A 238 1.07 -31.03 -5.11
N ASP A 239 1.62 -32.01 -4.39
CA ASP A 239 0.84 -33.14 -3.90
C ASP A 239 -0.29 -32.65 -2.99
N TYR A 240 0.02 -31.77 -2.04
CA TYR A 240 -0.98 -31.18 -1.14
C TYR A 240 -2.02 -30.32 -1.86
N TRP A 241 -1.60 -29.40 -2.75
CA TRP A 241 -2.53 -28.44 -3.37
C TRP A 241 -3.31 -29.03 -4.54
N SER A 242 -2.80 -30.07 -5.21
CA SER A 242 -3.51 -30.79 -6.26
C SER A 242 -4.80 -31.41 -5.72
N ASP A 243 -4.71 -32.13 -4.59
CA ASP A 243 -5.87 -32.70 -3.88
C ASP A 243 -6.92 -31.63 -3.52
N GLN A 244 -6.46 -30.47 -3.06
CA GLN A 244 -7.36 -29.37 -2.68
C GLN A 244 -8.10 -28.76 -3.88
N TRP A 245 -7.47 -28.71 -5.06
CA TRP A 245 -8.04 -28.13 -6.28
C TRP A 245 -8.84 -29.14 -7.12
N SER A 246 -8.51 -30.43 -7.04
CA SER A 246 -9.22 -31.51 -7.75
C SER A 246 -10.49 -31.94 -7.05
N ALA A 247 -10.64 -31.64 -5.75
CA ALA A 247 -11.87 -31.91 -5.02
C ALA A 247 -13.09 -31.25 -5.72
N PRO A 248 -14.18 -31.99 -5.94
CA PRO A 248 -15.33 -31.50 -6.68
C PRO A 248 -15.93 -30.26 -6.01
N SER A 249 -16.42 -29.32 -6.82
CA SER A 249 -17.20 -28.19 -6.32
C SER A 249 -18.44 -28.73 -5.60
N SER A 250 -18.75 -28.18 -4.43
CA SER A 250 -20.03 -28.48 -3.77
C SER A 250 -21.17 -28.07 -4.68
N GLU A 251 -22.16 -28.94 -4.83
CA GLU A 251 -23.39 -28.63 -5.54
C GLU A 251 -24.10 -27.44 -4.89
N TRP A 252 -24.77 -26.64 -5.70
CA TRP A 252 -25.56 -25.52 -5.21
C TRP A 252 -26.79 -26.06 -4.48
N SER A 253 -26.90 -25.74 -3.19
CA SER A 253 -27.96 -26.26 -2.34
C SER A 253 -28.85 -25.16 -1.73
N ALA A 254 -28.78 -23.92 -2.24
CA ALA A 254 -29.65 -22.85 -1.76
C ALA A 254 -30.92 -22.76 -2.61
N GLU A 255 -32.08 -22.74 -1.95
CA GLU A 255 -33.39 -22.62 -2.59
C GLU A 255 -33.56 -21.26 -3.29
N GLU A 256 -32.97 -20.19 -2.74
CA GLU A 256 -33.04 -18.83 -3.28
C GLU A 256 -31.68 -18.11 -3.25
N VAL A 257 -31.40 -17.32 -4.29
CA VAL A 257 -30.23 -16.44 -4.35
C VAL A 257 -30.59 -15.06 -3.79
N ARG A 258 -29.95 -14.68 -2.69
CA ARG A 258 -29.98 -13.31 -2.15
C ARG A 258 -28.91 -12.44 -2.82
N HIS A 259 -29.29 -11.29 -3.35
CA HIS A 259 -28.35 -10.31 -3.91
C HIS A 259 -28.92 -8.88 -3.82
N PRO A 260 -28.07 -7.84 -3.79
CA PRO A 260 -28.53 -6.47 -4.01
C PRO A 260 -28.84 -6.25 -5.50
N GLN A 261 -29.62 -5.20 -5.79
CA GLN A 261 -29.91 -4.80 -7.17
C GLN A 261 -28.70 -4.05 -7.76
N ASP A 262 -28.30 -4.49 -8.96
CA ASP A 262 -27.20 -3.89 -9.71
C ASP A 262 -27.67 -2.69 -10.55
N GLN A 263 -26.74 -1.80 -10.89
CA GLN A 263 -26.99 -0.77 -11.90
C GLN A 263 -26.97 -1.41 -13.30
N SER A 264 -27.43 -0.66 -14.31
CA SER A 264 -27.40 -1.14 -15.71
C SER A 264 -26.01 -1.65 -16.11
N MET A 265 -25.97 -2.90 -16.58
CA MET A 265 -24.74 -3.59 -16.98
C MET A 265 -24.46 -3.52 -18.48
N ASN A 266 -25.29 -2.81 -19.25
CA ASN A 266 -25.26 -2.82 -20.72
C ASN A 266 -23.88 -2.47 -21.27
N HIS A 267 -23.14 -1.57 -20.61
CA HIS A 267 -21.83 -1.10 -21.08
C HIS A 267 -20.65 -2.01 -20.72
N VAL A 268 -20.84 -3.04 -19.88
CA VAL A 268 -19.74 -3.89 -19.42
C VAL A 268 -19.12 -4.65 -20.60
N TRP A 269 -19.96 -5.15 -21.50
CA TRP A 269 -19.58 -5.94 -22.67
C TRP A 269 -19.45 -5.11 -23.97
N ASN A 270 -19.51 -3.78 -23.88
CA ASN A 270 -19.32 -2.91 -25.05
C ASN A 270 -17.93 -3.09 -25.70
N PRO A 271 -17.76 -2.68 -26.97
CA PRO A 271 -16.46 -2.69 -27.62
C PRO A 271 -15.37 -2.01 -26.79
N ILE A 272 -14.19 -2.61 -26.78
CA ILE A 272 -12.98 -2.10 -26.14
C ILE A 272 -12.34 -1.06 -27.05
N THR A 273 -12.05 0.09 -26.47
CA THR A 273 -11.48 1.25 -27.16
C THR A 273 -9.98 1.39 -26.90
N GLU A 274 -9.30 2.26 -27.66
CA GLU A 274 -7.88 2.55 -27.39
C GLU A 274 -7.64 3.21 -26.02
N SER A 275 -8.61 4.00 -25.53
CA SER A 275 -8.51 4.61 -24.20
C SER A 275 -8.59 3.56 -23.10
N ASP A 276 -9.44 2.54 -23.23
CA ASP A 276 -9.50 1.40 -22.32
C ASP A 276 -8.15 0.68 -22.24
N ILE A 277 -7.47 0.51 -23.38
CA ILE A 277 -6.13 -0.10 -23.44
C ILE A 277 -5.11 0.77 -22.71
N GLN A 278 -5.06 2.07 -23.00
CA GLN A 278 -4.13 3.00 -22.36
C GLN A 278 -4.31 3.06 -20.84
N ILE A 279 -5.55 3.04 -20.36
CA ILE A 279 -5.91 3.09 -18.93
C ILE A 279 -5.65 1.74 -18.22
N SER A 280 -5.62 0.63 -18.97
CA SER A 280 -5.41 -0.72 -18.45
C SER A 280 -3.97 -1.22 -18.60
N GLU A 281 -3.07 -0.43 -19.18
CA GLU A 281 -1.71 -0.83 -19.55
C GLU A 281 -0.96 -1.63 -18.46
N PRO A 282 -0.36 -2.78 -18.81
CA PRO A 282 0.35 -3.59 -17.84
C PRO A 282 1.68 -2.92 -17.43
N THR A 283 1.90 -2.85 -16.12
CA THR A 283 3.17 -2.40 -15.53
C THR A 283 4.20 -3.55 -15.52
N ARG A 284 5.38 -3.33 -14.91
CA ARG A 284 6.37 -4.40 -14.71
C ARG A 284 5.78 -5.49 -13.81
N THR A 285 5.35 -6.59 -14.43
CA THR A 285 4.67 -7.73 -13.79
C THR A 285 5.27 -9.05 -14.27
N ALA A 286 5.10 -10.12 -13.48
CA ALA A 286 5.57 -11.45 -13.85
C ALA A 286 4.80 -11.95 -15.10
N CYS A 287 5.52 -12.57 -16.04
CA CYS A 287 4.88 -13.23 -17.18
C CYS A 287 4.08 -14.47 -16.73
N GLY A 288 3.07 -14.83 -17.51
CA GLY A 288 2.37 -16.10 -17.37
C GLY A 288 3.24 -17.28 -17.84
N PRO A 289 2.68 -18.49 -17.93
CA PRO A 289 3.40 -19.64 -18.45
C PRO A 289 3.70 -19.53 -19.96
N ASP A 290 3.01 -18.64 -20.66
CA ASP A 290 3.24 -18.25 -22.05
C ASP A 290 4.57 -17.50 -22.28
N GLY A 291 5.20 -16.98 -21.22
CA GLY A 291 6.47 -16.25 -21.31
C GLY A 291 6.34 -14.83 -21.86
N LEU A 292 5.13 -14.38 -22.21
CA LEU A 292 4.89 -13.04 -22.75
C LEU A 292 5.12 -11.97 -21.67
N GLN A 293 6.09 -11.10 -21.90
CA GLN A 293 6.41 -10.01 -20.99
C GLN A 293 5.55 -8.78 -21.26
N ALA A 294 5.23 -8.01 -20.21
CA ALA A 294 4.47 -6.77 -20.33
C ALA A 294 5.16 -5.74 -21.25
N GLU A 295 6.48 -5.74 -21.34
CA GLU A 295 7.21 -4.85 -22.25
C GLU A 295 6.99 -5.19 -23.72
N VAL A 296 6.94 -6.48 -24.07
CA VAL A 296 6.67 -6.94 -25.44
C VAL A 296 5.23 -6.62 -25.82
N TRP A 297 4.29 -6.93 -24.94
CA TRP A 297 2.86 -6.66 -25.18
C TRP A 297 2.56 -5.17 -25.37
N ARG A 298 3.26 -4.28 -24.65
CA ARG A 298 3.12 -2.82 -24.82
C ARG A 298 3.64 -2.29 -26.16
N LYS A 299 4.51 -3.04 -26.86
CA LYS A 299 4.97 -2.66 -28.22
C LYS A 299 3.87 -2.86 -29.26
N VAL A 300 2.89 -3.72 -29.00
CA VAL A 300 1.74 -3.89 -29.90
C VAL A 300 0.87 -2.62 -29.84
N PRO A 301 0.58 -1.97 -30.98
CA PRO A 301 -0.24 -0.76 -31.01
C PRO A 301 -1.59 -0.93 -30.31
N CYS A 302 -2.07 0.11 -29.61
CA CYS A 302 -3.31 0.05 -28.83
C CYS A 302 -4.51 -0.38 -29.68
N ARG A 303 -4.59 0.13 -30.93
CA ARG A 303 -5.67 -0.21 -31.86
C ARG A 303 -5.72 -1.69 -32.24
N LEU A 304 -4.56 -2.35 -32.39
CA LEU A 304 -4.50 -3.77 -32.72
C LEU A 304 -4.85 -4.64 -31.50
N ARG A 305 -4.44 -4.21 -30.30
CA ARG A 305 -4.86 -4.86 -29.05
C ARG A 305 -6.37 -4.73 -28.82
N ALA A 306 -6.96 -3.57 -29.13
CA ALA A 306 -8.40 -3.37 -29.09
C ALA A 306 -9.13 -4.29 -30.09
N LEU A 307 -8.66 -4.36 -31.35
CA LEU A 307 -9.20 -5.28 -32.35
C LEU A 307 -9.18 -6.74 -31.88
N PHE A 308 -8.04 -7.18 -31.32
CA PHE A 308 -7.91 -8.53 -30.78
C PHE A 308 -8.89 -8.80 -29.64
N PHE A 309 -9.02 -7.88 -28.68
CA PHE A 309 -9.97 -8.06 -27.58
C PHE A 309 -11.43 -8.00 -28.05
N ASN A 310 -11.78 -7.15 -29.02
CA ASN A 310 -13.14 -7.11 -29.57
C ASN A 310 -13.49 -8.41 -30.31
N THR A 311 -12.53 -8.98 -31.04
CA THR A 311 -12.67 -10.30 -31.67
C THR A 311 -12.93 -11.38 -30.61
N ILE A 312 -12.26 -11.32 -29.46
CA ILE A 312 -12.51 -12.21 -28.31
C ILE A 312 -13.90 -11.98 -27.69
N LEU A 313 -14.29 -10.72 -27.48
CA LEU A 313 -15.60 -10.38 -26.88
C LEU A 313 -16.75 -10.88 -27.77
N ARG A 314 -16.61 -10.74 -29.09
CA ARG A 314 -17.57 -11.24 -30.08
C ARG A 314 -17.63 -12.77 -30.11
N ARG A 315 -16.48 -13.44 -29.99
CA ARG A 315 -16.39 -14.91 -29.89
C ARG A 315 -16.94 -15.45 -28.56
N GLY A 316 -16.86 -14.66 -27.48
CA GLY A 316 -17.29 -15.05 -26.13
C GLY A 316 -16.35 -15.99 -25.38
N THR A 317 -15.23 -16.44 -25.99
CA THR A 317 -14.31 -17.41 -25.37
C THR A 317 -12.84 -17.12 -25.67
N MET A 318 -11.95 -17.33 -24.69
CA MET A 318 -10.50 -17.12 -24.84
C MET A 318 -9.80 -18.30 -25.55
N PRO A 319 -8.74 -18.04 -26.33
CA PRO A 319 -7.84 -19.09 -26.81
C PRO A 319 -7.24 -19.90 -25.66
N SER A 320 -7.18 -21.23 -25.80
CA SER A 320 -6.76 -22.17 -24.75
C SER A 320 -5.36 -21.91 -24.19
N VAL A 321 -4.40 -21.50 -25.03
CA VAL A 321 -3.03 -21.15 -24.62
C VAL A 321 -3.01 -20.00 -23.62
N LEU A 322 -3.95 -19.05 -23.72
CA LEU A 322 -4.04 -17.91 -22.81
C LEU A 322 -4.72 -18.26 -21.48
N LEU A 323 -5.52 -19.33 -21.44
CA LEU A 323 -6.19 -19.81 -20.22
C LEU A 323 -5.26 -20.60 -19.29
N GLN A 324 -4.04 -20.90 -19.75
CA GLN A 324 -3.00 -21.49 -18.94
C GLN A 324 -2.41 -20.47 -17.96
N ALA A 325 -2.27 -20.87 -16.70
CA ALA A 325 -1.66 -20.04 -15.65
C ALA A 325 -0.49 -20.75 -14.96
N ARG A 326 0.34 -19.97 -14.27
CA ARG A 326 1.40 -20.49 -13.40
C ARG A 326 1.06 -20.15 -11.95
N THR A 327 1.00 -21.12 -11.06
CA THR A 327 0.84 -20.87 -9.63
C THR A 327 2.19 -20.81 -8.94
N THR A 328 2.47 -19.68 -8.27
CA THR A 328 3.64 -19.50 -7.41
C THR A 328 3.20 -19.54 -5.95
N MET A 329 3.94 -20.28 -5.11
CA MET A 329 3.62 -20.46 -3.70
C MET A 329 4.34 -19.42 -2.86
N ILE A 330 3.57 -18.52 -2.23
CA ILE A 330 4.11 -17.47 -1.37
C ILE A 330 3.89 -17.86 0.10
N PRO A 331 4.94 -18.02 0.92
CA PRO A 331 4.77 -18.30 2.34
C PRO A 331 4.01 -17.20 3.07
N LYS A 332 3.06 -17.58 3.94
CA LYS A 332 2.29 -16.67 4.80
C LYS A 332 3.08 -16.21 6.03
N LYS A 333 4.06 -17.01 6.46
CA LYS A 333 4.90 -16.78 7.64
C LYS A 333 6.36 -17.15 7.35
N ASP A 334 7.28 -16.59 8.14
CA ASP A 334 8.74 -16.64 8.00
C ASP A 334 9.30 -18.06 7.90
N MET A 335 8.68 -18.96 8.66
CA MET A 335 9.05 -20.35 8.79
C MET A 335 7.79 -21.18 8.57
N PRO A 336 7.42 -21.48 7.31
CA PRO A 336 6.27 -22.32 7.03
C PRO A 336 6.53 -23.72 7.60
N GLU A 337 5.61 -24.21 8.42
CA GLU A 337 5.71 -25.52 9.08
C GLU A 337 4.94 -26.57 8.30
N THR A 338 3.88 -26.15 7.60
CA THR A 338 3.00 -27.01 6.81
C THR A 338 2.79 -26.43 5.41
N GLU A 339 2.33 -27.24 4.47
CA GLU A 339 1.99 -26.84 3.10
C GLU A 339 0.83 -25.82 3.06
N ALA A 340 -0.05 -25.85 4.08
CA ALA A 340 -1.14 -24.89 4.28
C ALA A 340 -0.67 -23.47 4.63
N ASP A 341 0.59 -23.34 5.10
CA ASP A 341 1.23 -22.06 5.39
C ASP A 341 1.66 -21.31 4.13
N TYR A 342 1.43 -21.87 2.94
CA TYR A 342 1.66 -21.19 1.66
C TYR A 342 0.35 -20.62 1.11
N ARG A 343 0.48 -19.53 0.35
CA ARG A 343 -0.58 -18.89 -0.41
C ARG A 343 -0.32 -19.12 -1.90
N PRO A 344 -1.21 -19.81 -2.62
CA PRO A 344 -1.08 -19.97 -4.06
C PRO A 344 -1.44 -18.66 -4.76
N ILE A 345 -0.52 -18.11 -5.56
CA ILE A 345 -0.79 -16.97 -6.45
C ILE A 345 -0.78 -17.46 -7.89
N THR A 346 -1.93 -17.43 -8.53
CA THR A 346 -2.13 -17.83 -9.92
C THR A 346 -1.82 -16.65 -10.83
N VAL A 347 -0.81 -16.81 -11.69
CA VAL A 347 -0.29 -15.81 -12.62
C VAL A 347 -0.72 -16.20 -14.05
N PRO A 348 -1.85 -15.69 -14.56
CA PRO A 348 -2.27 -15.92 -15.95
C PRO A 348 -1.45 -15.08 -16.93
N SER A 349 -1.69 -15.23 -18.24
CA SER A 349 -1.08 -14.40 -19.27
C SER A 349 -1.27 -12.90 -19.01
N VAL A 350 -0.29 -12.08 -19.40
CA VAL A 350 -0.41 -10.60 -19.36
C VAL A 350 -1.63 -10.12 -20.16
N VAL A 351 -1.95 -10.80 -21.25
CA VAL A 351 -3.06 -10.47 -22.16
C VAL A 351 -4.41 -10.67 -21.46
N VAL A 352 -4.60 -11.83 -20.82
CA VAL A 352 -5.80 -12.12 -20.01
C VAL A 352 -5.97 -11.09 -18.90
N ARG A 353 -4.89 -10.77 -18.18
CA ARG A 353 -4.96 -9.77 -17.10
C ARG A 353 -5.34 -8.39 -17.61
N GLN A 354 -4.92 -7.99 -18.81
CA GLN A 354 -5.34 -6.70 -19.35
C GLN A 354 -6.84 -6.69 -19.66
N LEU A 355 -7.35 -7.71 -20.35
CA LEU A 355 -8.78 -7.85 -20.65
C LEU A 355 -9.63 -7.88 -19.36
N HIS A 356 -9.25 -8.73 -18.42
CA HIS A 356 -9.92 -8.86 -17.12
C HIS A 356 -9.88 -7.58 -16.29
N LYS A 357 -8.81 -6.77 -16.41
CA LYS A 357 -8.71 -5.45 -15.77
C LYS A 357 -9.65 -4.42 -16.42
N ILE A 358 -9.88 -4.49 -17.73
CA ILE A 358 -10.86 -3.63 -18.41
C ILE A 358 -12.27 -4.01 -17.97
N ILE A 359 -12.63 -5.29 -18.10
CA ILE A 359 -13.95 -5.81 -17.70
C ILE A 359 -14.19 -5.54 -16.21
N GLY A 360 -13.21 -5.83 -15.34
CA GLY A 360 -13.30 -5.60 -13.91
C GLY A 360 -13.56 -4.13 -13.55
N LYS A 361 -12.90 -3.19 -14.22
CA LYS A 361 -13.15 -1.75 -14.01
C LYS A 361 -14.56 -1.33 -14.41
N ARG A 362 -15.12 -1.91 -15.48
CA ARG A 362 -16.50 -1.65 -15.93
C ARG A 362 -17.51 -2.31 -14.98
N LEU A 363 -17.23 -3.53 -14.51
CA LEU A 363 -18.06 -4.22 -13.51
C LEU A 363 -18.12 -3.48 -12.17
N GLU A 364 -16.98 -2.98 -11.67
CA GLU A 364 -16.93 -2.23 -10.40
C GLU A 364 -17.82 -0.99 -10.38
N SER A 365 -18.16 -0.39 -11.53
CA SER A 365 -19.11 0.73 -11.59
C SER A 365 -20.57 0.30 -11.59
N CYS A 366 -20.87 -0.93 -12.01
CA CYS A 366 -22.25 -1.42 -12.16
C CYS A 366 -22.69 -2.29 -10.98
N VAL A 367 -21.77 -3.05 -10.38
CA VAL A 367 -22.06 -3.99 -9.30
C VAL A 367 -22.28 -3.26 -7.98
N THR A 368 -23.46 -3.43 -7.41
CA THR A 368 -23.80 -2.96 -6.07
C THR A 368 -23.31 -3.99 -5.04
N HIS A 369 -22.71 -3.53 -3.95
CA HIS A 369 -22.33 -4.40 -2.83
C HIS A 369 -23.11 -4.03 -1.59
N VAL A 370 -23.36 -5.01 -0.72
CA VAL A 370 -24.06 -4.78 0.55
C VAL A 370 -23.32 -3.73 1.39
N GLU A 371 -24.05 -2.97 2.20
CA GLU A 371 -23.47 -1.86 2.95
C GLU A 371 -22.33 -2.34 3.87
N GLN A 372 -22.45 -3.53 4.45
CA GLN A 372 -21.50 -4.13 5.37
C GLN A 372 -20.17 -4.51 4.69
N GLN A 373 -20.18 -4.79 3.38
CA GLN A 373 -18.99 -5.13 2.61
C GLN A 373 -18.26 -3.86 2.17
N LYS A 374 -17.13 -3.58 2.81
CA LYS A 374 -16.28 -2.43 2.49
C LYS A 374 -14.94 -2.82 1.84
N GLY A 375 -14.64 -4.12 1.74
CA GLY A 375 -13.41 -4.63 1.15
C GLY A 375 -13.44 -4.67 -0.38
N LEU A 376 -12.28 -4.45 -1.01
CA LEU A 376 -12.09 -4.58 -2.46
C LEU A 376 -13.06 -3.74 -3.32
N ARG A 377 -13.52 -2.60 -2.79
CA ARG A 377 -14.41 -1.66 -3.50
C ARG A 377 -13.65 -0.41 -3.95
N ARG A 378 -13.87 0.00 -5.19
CA ARG A 378 -13.25 1.20 -5.74
C ARG A 378 -13.80 2.47 -5.07
N GLY A 379 -12.91 3.41 -4.74
CA GLY A 379 -13.29 4.71 -4.16
C GLY A 379 -13.70 4.67 -2.68
N VAL A 380 -13.74 3.50 -2.04
CA VAL A 380 -14.14 3.34 -0.64
C VAL A 380 -12.90 3.05 0.22
N ASP A 381 -12.67 3.85 1.26
CA ASP A 381 -11.62 3.57 2.27
C ASP A 381 -12.15 2.56 3.31
N GLY A 382 -12.41 1.34 2.88
CA GLY A 382 -13.02 0.30 3.71
C GLY A 382 -12.23 -0.08 4.94
N LEU A 383 -10.90 0.06 4.88
CA LEU A 383 -10.01 -0.11 6.03
C LEU A 383 -10.32 0.91 7.14
N ALA A 384 -10.39 2.20 6.79
CA ALA A 384 -10.71 3.24 7.76
C ALA A 384 -12.13 3.10 8.28
N LEU A 385 -13.11 2.84 7.41
CA LEU A 385 -14.51 2.67 7.80
C LEU A 385 -14.70 1.54 8.82
N ASN A 386 -14.18 0.35 8.53
CA ASN A 386 -14.34 -0.81 9.42
C ASN A 386 -13.60 -0.64 10.76
N VAL A 387 -12.37 -0.10 10.73
CA VAL A 387 -11.60 0.13 11.97
C VAL A 387 -12.28 1.20 12.84
N VAL A 388 -12.77 2.29 12.22
CA VAL A 388 -13.47 3.36 12.95
C VAL A 388 -14.80 2.86 13.51
N ALA A 389 -15.60 2.13 12.72
CA ALA A 389 -16.86 1.56 13.16
C ALA A 389 -16.66 0.64 14.37
N LEU A 390 -15.80 -0.37 14.26
CA LEU A 390 -15.52 -1.32 15.35
C LEU A 390 -15.02 -0.61 16.61
N ASN A 391 -14.11 0.36 16.45
CA ASN A 391 -13.60 1.13 17.59
C ASN A 391 -14.70 1.97 18.25
N THR A 392 -15.58 2.61 17.47
CA THR A 392 -16.70 3.39 18.01
C THR A 392 -17.66 2.49 18.78
N LEU A 393 -18.01 1.31 18.27
CA LEU A 393 -18.89 0.36 18.93
C LEU A 393 -18.31 -0.11 20.28
N LEU A 394 -17.03 -0.49 20.30
CA LEU A 394 -16.33 -0.90 21.52
C LEU A 394 -16.27 0.23 22.55
N VAL A 395 -15.88 1.45 22.15
CA VAL A 395 -15.78 2.60 23.04
C VAL A 395 -17.15 3.00 23.59
N GLU A 396 -18.17 3.00 22.75
CA GLU A 396 -19.53 3.36 23.16
C GLU A 396 -20.13 2.33 24.11
N ALA A 397 -20.00 1.03 23.83
CA ALA A 397 -20.46 -0.01 24.74
C ALA A 397 -19.77 0.12 26.10
N ASN A 398 -18.45 0.34 26.11
CA ASN A 398 -17.70 0.60 27.33
C ASN A 398 -18.16 1.87 28.06
N LYS A 399 -18.48 2.96 27.35
CA LYS A 399 -18.96 4.22 27.93
C LYS A 399 -20.36 4.06 28.55
N LYS A 400 -21.29 3.43 27.83
CA LYS A 400 -22.70 3.23 28.23
C LYS A 400 -22.91 2.01 29.11
N ARG A 401 -21.88 1.19 29.35
CA ARG A 401 -21.96 -0.08 30.10
C ARG A 401 -23.01 -1.02 29.51
N ARG A 402 -23.17 -1.02 28.19
CA ARG A 402 -24.11 -1.88 27.47
C ARG A 402 -23.41 -3.16 27.06
N GLU A 403 -24.07 -4.30 27.30
CA GLU A 403 -23.59 -5.60 26.85
C GLU A 403 -23.32 -5.60 25.34
N LEU A 404 -22.20 -6.23 24.96
CA LEU A 404 -21.73 -6.27 23.58
C LEU A 404 -21.02 -7.61 23.34
N HIS A 405 -21.43 -8.31 22.30
CA HIS A 405 -20.79 -9.53 21.83
C HIS A 405 -20.21 -9.28 20.46
N ILE A 406 -18.93 -9.63 20.28
CA ILE A 406 -18.22 -9.53 19.01
C ILE A 406 -17.69 -10.91 18.64
N ALA A 407 -17.86 -11.30 17.38
CA ALA A 407 -17.18 -12.46 16.81
C ALA A 407 -16.37 -12.01 15.59
N VAL A 408 -15.05 -12.18 15.64
CA VAL A 408 -14.16 -11.98 14.49
C VAL A 408 -13.98 -13.34 13.84
N LEU A 409 -14.48 -13.51 12.63
CA LEU A 409 -14.55 -14.79 11.94
C LEU A 409 -13.47 -14.87 10.87
N ASP A 410 -12.79 -16.01 10.81
CA ASP A 410 -11.81 -16.35 9.77
C ASP A 410 -12.43 -17.41 8.84
N VAL A 411 -12.44 -17.15 7.53
CA VAL A 411 -12.94 -18.10 6.52
C VAL A 411 -11.78 -18.96 6.02
N GLU A 412 -11.95 -20.29 6.06
CA GLU A 412 -10.87 -21.20 5.72
C GLU A 412 -10.59 -21.21 4.20
N LYS A 413 -9.40 -20.75 3.80
CA LYS A 413 -8.91 -20.75 2.42
C LYS A 413 -9.95 -20.15 1.44
N ALA A 414 -10.50 -19.00 1.79
CA ALA A 414 -11.68 -18.41 1.15
C ALA A 414 -11.62 -18.44 -0.39
N PHE A 415 -10.56 -17.91 -1.00
CA PHE A 415 -10.41 -17.92 -2.45
C PHE A 415 -10.25 -19.32 -3.06
N ASP A 416 -9.61 -20.27 -2.37
CA ASP A 416 -9.28 -21.57 -2.95
C ASP A 416 -10.44 -22.58 -2.91
N ARG A 417 -11.54 -22.26 -2.19
CA ARG A 417 -12.64 -23.19 -1.92
C ARG A 417 -13.99 -22.82 -2.53
N VAL A 418 -14.20 -21.56 -2.93
CA VAL A 418 -15.49 -21.11 -3.48
C VAL A 418 -15.98 -22.06 -4.59
N SER A 419 -17.23 -22.50 -4.51
CA SER A 419 -17.84 -23.34 -5.55
C SER A 419 -18.03 -22.55 -6.86
N HIS A 420 -17.65 -23.13 -8.00
CA HIS A 420 -17.90 -22.52 -9.31
C HIS A 420 -19.39 -22.43 -9.60
N PHE A 421 -20.18 -23.43 -9.17
CA PHE A 421 -21.64 -23.40 -9.30
C PHE A 421 -22.26 -22.23 -8.55
N ALA A 422 -21.77 -21.93 -7.34
CA ALA A 422 -22.24 -20.78 -6.57
C ALA A 422 -21.97 -19.47 -7.29
N ILE A 423 -20.77 -19.29 -7.86
CA ILE A 423 -20.44 -18.09 -8.65
C ILE A 423 -21.42 -17.96 -9.82
N MET A 424 -21.63 -19.04 -10.59
CA MET A 424 -22.45 -19.01 -11.81
C MET A 424 -23.92 -18.73 -11.48
N ASN A 425 -24.47 -19.38 -10.45
CA ASN A 425 -25.88 -19.19 -10.07
C ASN A 425 -26.12 -17.78 -9.52
N ILE A 426 -25.19 -17.21 -8.76
CA ILE A 426 -25.33 -15.86 -8.22
C ILE A 426 -25.27 -14.80 -9.33
N ILE A 427 -24.33 -14.87 -10.26
CA ILE A 427 -24.24 -13.87 -11.35
C ILE A 427 -25.41 -13.99 -12.33
N LYS A 428 -25.96 -15.19 -12.55
CA LYS A 428 -27.18 -15.40 -13.34
C LYS A 428 -28.40 -14.78 -12.66
N ALA A 429 -28.58 -15.00 -11.36
CA ALA A 429 -29.67 -14.40 -10.59
C ALA A 429 -29.59 -12.87 -10.56
N ARG A 430 -28.36 -12.31 -10.53
CA ARG A 430 -28.12 -10.86 -10.64
C ARG A 430 -28.32 -10.30 -12.06
N GLN A 431 -28.78 -11.11 -13.01
CA GLN A 431 -29.07 -10.70 -14.39
C GLN A 431 -27.85 -10.10 -15.12
N TRP A 432 -26.66 -10.65 -14.88
CA TRP A 432 -25.47 -10.23 -15.62
C TRP A 432 -25.60 -10.58 -17.12
N PRO A 433 -25.01 -9.78 -18.04
CA PRO A 433 -25.10 -10.04 -19.48
C PRO A 433 -24.69 -11.48 -19.84
N LYS A 434 -25.50 -12.15 -20.67
CA LYS A 434 -25.32 -13.56 -21.01
C LYS A 434 -23.92 -13.86 -21.56
N GLN A 435 -23.38 -12.98 -22.41
CA GLN A 435 -22.04 -13.11 -22.99
C GLN A 435 -20.96 -13.10 -21.91
N LEU A 436 -21.09 -12.21 -20.92
CA LEU A 436 -20.16 -12.14 -19.79
C LEU A 436 -20.22 -13.40 -18.94
N VAL A 437 -21.43 -13.90 -18.64
CA VAL A 437 -21.62 -15.14 -17.88
C VAL A 437 -20.98 -16.32 -18.60
N GLN A 438 -21.24 -16.49 -19.91
CA GLN A 438 -20.65 -17.54 -20.74
C GLN A 438 -19.13 -17.44 -20.81
N TYR A 439 -18.58 -16.23 -20.95
CA TYR A 439 -17.14 -16.00 -20.94
C TYR A 439 -16.51 -16.44 -19.61
N ILE A 440 -17.08 -16.01 -18.48
CA ILE A 440 -16.57 -16.36 -17.14
C ILE A 440 -16.65 -17.89 -16.94
N GLU A 441 -17.77 -18.51 -17.31
CA GLU A 441 -17.96 -19.96 -17.24
C GLU A 441 -16.88 -20.70 -18.03
N SER A 442 -16.65 -20.32 -19.30
CA SER A 442 -15.59 -20.89 -20.13
C SER A 442 -14.19 -20.69 -19.52
N VAL A 443 -13.91 -19.51 -18.95
CA VAL A 443 -12.62 -19.24 -18.31
C VAL A 443 -12.36 -20.23 -17.19
N TYR A 444 -13.34 -20.48 -16.31
CA TYR A 444 -13.17 -21.41 -15.17
C TYR A 444 -13.14 -22.89 -15.62
N GLN A 445 -14.01 -23.30 -16.55
CA GLN A 445 -14.09 -24.69 -17.04
C GLN A 445 -12.84 -25.12 -17.81
N ASN A 446 -12.28 -24.23 -18.64
CA ASN A 446 -11.16 -24.54 -19.55
C ASN A 446 -9.80 -24.11 -18.99
N GLY A 447 -9.77 -23.57 -17.78
CA GLY A 447 -8.56 -23.13 -17.10
C GLY A 447 -7.68 -24.27 -16.60
N SER A 448 -6.36 -24.13 -16.77
CA SER A 448 -5.39 -25.01 -16.12
C SER A 448 -4.24 -24.21 -15.51
N THR A 449 -3.70 -24.70 -14.40
CA THR A 449 -2.52 -24.11 -13.75
C THR A 449 -1.45 -25.17 -13.49
N ARG A 450 -0.19 -24.75 -13.29
CA ARG A 450 0.89 -25.62 -12.82
C ARG A 450 1.71 -24.95 -11.73
N ILE A 451 2.27 -25.75 -10.83
CA ILE A 451 3.24 -25.29 -9.82
C ILE A 451 4.64 -25.69 -10.29
N GLY A 452 5.51 -24.70 -10.47
CA GLY A 452 6.87 -24.90 -10.98
C GLY A 452 6.86 -25.54 -12.38
N ALA A 453 7.71 -26.55 -12.59
CA ALA A 453 7.78 -27.34 -13.82
C ALA A 453 6.89 -28.60 -13.80
N GLY A 454 5.92 -28.68 -12.88
CA GLY A 454 5.01 -29.83 -12.77
C GLY A 454 3.94 -29.91 -13.87
N PRO A 455 3.09 -30.95 -13.82
CA PRO A 455 2.00 -31.14 -14.79
C PRO A 455 0.94 -30.05 -14.68
N TRP A 456 0.11 -29.94 -15.71
CA TRP A 456 -1.07 -29.08 -15.72
C TRP A 456 -2.17 -29.68 -14.84
N LEU A 457 -2.73 -28.86 -13.97
CA LEU A 457 -3.81 -29.17 -13.05
C LEU A 457 -5.04 -28.35 -13.44
N ARG A 458 -6.20 -29.01 -13.50
CA ARG A 458 -7.49 -28.32 -13.60
C ARG A 458 -8.02 -28.04 -12.20
N ASN A 459 -8.54 -26.84 -11.99
CA ASN A 459 -9.15 -26.47 -10.72
C ASN A 459 -10.65 -26.69 -10.82
N ALA A 460 -11.18 -27.65 -10.05
CA ALA A 460 -12.61 -27.96 -10.00
C ALA A 460 -13.40 -27.00 -9.09
N ARG A 461 -12.70 -26.19 -8.28
CA ARG A 461 -13.25 -25.16 -7.39
C ARG A 461 -12.25 -24.02 -7.17
N GLY A 462 -12.72 -22.95 -6.54
CA GLY A 462 -11.91 -21.80 -6.15
C GLY A 462 -11.77 -20.74 -7.23
N ILE A 463 -11.46 -19.52 -6.79
CA ILE A 463 -11.26 -18.31 -7.57
C ILE A 463 -9.75 -18.08 -7.77
N ARG A 464 -9.35 -17.61 -8.96
CA ARG A 464 -7.93 -17.41 -9.30
C ARG A 464 -7.32 -16.24 -8.53
N GLN A 465 -6.53 -16.54 -7.50
CA GLN A 465 -5.81 -15.50 -6.74
C GLN A 465 -4.75 -14.81 -7.62
N GLY A 466 -4.98 -13.54 -8.00
CA GLY A 466 -4.08 -12.76 -8.87
C GLY A 466 -4.70 -12.33 -10.20
N ASP A 467 -5.92 -12.79 -10.49
CA ASP A 467 -6.72 -12.35 -11.62
C ASP A 467 -7.56 -11.09 -11.24
N PRO A 468 -7.57 -10.01 -12.05
CA PRO A 468 -8.35 -8.81 -11.77
C PRO A 468 -9.86 -9.01 -11.59
N LEU A 469 -10.49 -10.03 -12.20
CA LEU A 469 -11.94 -10.28 -12.02
C LEU A 469 -12.28 -10.96 -10.69
N SER A 470 -11.31 -11.65 -10.11
CA SER A 470 -11.50 -12.51 -8.93
C SER A 470 -12.01 -11.76 -7.70
N SER A 471 -11.59 -10.51 -7.49
CA SER A 471 -12.03 -9.71 -6.34
C SER A 471 -13.53 -9.40 -6.38
N THR A 472 -14.03 -8.99 -7.55
CA THR A 472 -15.46 -8.68 -7.73
C THR A 472 -16.30 -9.93 -7.59
N LEU A 473 -15.90 -11.03 -8.25
CA LEU A 473 -16.60 -12.31 -8.16
C LEU A 473 -16.67 -12.83 -6.71
N PHE A 474 -15.57 -12.74 -5.97
CA PHE A 474 -15.53 -13.13 -4.57
C PHE A 474 -16.47 -12.27 -3.70
N ASN A 475 -16.45 -10.95 -3.89
CA ASN A 475 -17.34 -10.05 -3.15
C ASN A 475 -18.82 -10.32 -3.46
N VAL A 476 -19.18 -10.64 -4.70
CA VAL A 476 -20.56 -11.00 -5.08
C VAL A 476 -21.02 -12.27 -4.35
N VAL A 477 -20.15 -13.26 -4.20
CA VAL A 477 -20.45 -14.46 -3.39
C VAL A 477 -20.59 -14.09 -1.91
N MET A 478 -19.72 -13.23 -1.38
CA MET A 478 -19.83 -12.78 0.01
C MET A 478 -21.05 -11.90 0.27
N ASP A 479 -21.52 -11.11 -0.70
CA ASP A 479 -22.78 -10.35 -0.58
C ASP A 479 -23.96 -11.29 -0.31
N HIS A 480 -24.05 -12.40 -1.05
CA HIS A 480 -25.06 -13.44 -0.83
C HIS A 480 -25.01 -14.01 0.59
N VAL A 481 -23.79 -14.30 1.09
CA VAL A 481 -23.58 -14.82 2.45
C VAL A 481 -23.96 -13.77 3.51
N LEU A 482 -23.59 -12.51 3.31
CA LEU A 482 -23.87 -11.43 4.26
C LEU A 482 -25.36 -11.08 4.34
N LEU A 483 -26.10 -11.19 3.23
CA LEU A 483 -27.56 -11.02 3.20
C LEU A 483 -28.31 -12.15 3.91
N ALA A 484 -27.65 -13.27 4.21
CA ALA A 484 -28.24 -14.33 5.02
C ALA A 484 -28.24 -14.04 6.52
N LEU A 485 -27.53 -13.00 6.97
CA LEU A 485 -27.49 -12.63 8.37
C LEU A 485 -28.84 -12.07 8.84
N PRO A 486 -29.25 -12.33 10.09
CA PRO A 486 -30.52 -11.85 10.61
C PRO A 486 -30.51 -10.31 10.76
N ASN A 487 -31.39 -9.63 10.02
CA ASN A 487 -31.48 -8.16 9.96
C ASN A 487 -31.85 -7.46 11.28
N ARG A 488 -32.35 -8.22 12.26
CA ARG A 488 -32.86 -7.70 13.54
C ARG A 488 -31.87 -7.81 14.70
N VAL A 489 -30.74 -8.49 14.49
CA VAL A 489 -29.67 -8.65 15.51
C VAL A 489 -28.56 -7.64 15.22
N GLY A 490 -28.13 -6.88 16.23
CA GLY A 490 -27.02 -5.94 16.11
C GLY A 490 -27.02 -4.84 17.17
N TYR A 491 -25.87 -4.18 17.33
CA TYR A 491 -25.74 -3.10 18.29
C TYR A 491 -26.31 -1.78 17.75
N LEU A 492 -27.34 -1.21 18.40
CA LEU A 492 -27.91 0.08 18.01
C LEU A 492 -27.03 1.26 18.48
N HIS A 493 -26.55 2.05 17.53
CA HIS A 493 -25.79 3.28 17.76
C HIS A 493 -26.07 4.31 16.65
N ALA A 494 -26.30 5.57 17.04
CA ALA A 494 -26.56 6.69 16.12
C ALA A 494 -27.70 6.43 15.11
N GLY A 495 -28.79 5.78 15.54
CA GLY A 495 -29.93 5.45 14.68
C GLY A 495 -29.71 4.23 13.76
N GLN A 496 -28.48 3.73 13.63
CA GLN A 496 -28.15 2.56 12.81
C GLN A 496 -27.93 1.30 13.67
N ARG A 497 -28.42 0.15 13.19
CA ARG A 497 -28.16 -1.16 13.80
C ARG A 497 -26.93 -1.79 13.15
N TRP A 498 -25.89 -2.02 13.95
CA TRP A 498 -24.63 -2.61 13.51
C TRP A 498 -24.64 -4.11 13.75
N SER A 499 -24.90 -4.90 12.70
CA SER A 499 -24.93 -6.36 12.76
C SER A 499 -23.60 -7.00 12.34
N SER A 500 -22.96 -6.47 11.30
CA SER A 500 -21.68 -6.97 10.80
C SER A 500 -20.82 -5.89 10.12
N LEU A 501 -19.52 -6.14 10.09
CA LEU A 501 -18.52 -5.39 9.33
C LEU A 501 -17.74 -6.39 8.50
N ALA A 502 -17.63 -6.19 7.19
CA ALA A 502 -16.92 -7.10 6.30
C ALA A 502 -15.86 -6.37 5.47
N PHE A 503 -14.70 -7.01 5.32
CA PHE A 503 -13.64 -6.61 4.40
C PHE A 503 -13.17 -7.85 3.63
N ALA A 504 -13.79 -8.09 2.47
CA ALA A 504 -13.67 -9.36 1.75
C ALA A 504 -14.03 -10.55 2.65
N ASP A 505 -13.07 -11.42 2.97
CA ASP A 505 -13.22 -12.60 3.83
C ASP A 505 -13.11 -12.31 5.34
N ASP A 506 -12.54 -11.16 5.74
CA ASP A 506 -12.46 -10.74 7.14
C ASP A 506 -13.84 -10.20 7.60
N VAL A 507 -14.59 -10.99 8.37
CA VAL A 507 -15.93 -10.62 8.87
C VAL A 507 -15.95 -10.47 10.38
N VAL A 508 -16.53 -9.38 10.87
CA VAL A 508 -16.79 -9.12 12.28
C VAL A 508 -18.29 -9.02 12.50
N LEU A 509 -18.83 -9.93 13.32
CA LEU A 509 -20.23 -9.95 13.73
C LEU A 509 -20.41 -9.25 15.08
N VAL A 510 -21.54 -8.58 15.26
CA VAL A 510 -21.83 -7.75 16.43
C VAL A 510 -23.27 -8.00 16.88
N ALA A 511 -23.47 -8.22 18.19
CA ALA A 511 -24.79 -8.36 18.80
C ALA A 511 -24.81 -7.79 20.22
N THR A 512 -26.00 -7.52 20.77
CA THR A 512 -26.15 -7.09 22.17
C THR A 512 -26.35 -8.23 23.16
N SER A 513 -26.49 -9.46 22.66
CA SER A 513 -26.75 -10.66 23.47
C SER A 513 -26.01 -11.89 22.95
N ARG A 514 -25.78 -12.88 23.83
CA ARG A 514 -25.21 -14.18 23.46
C ARG A 514 -26.10 -14.95 22.46
N ALA A 515 -27.42 -14.89 22.63
CA ALA A 515 -28.36 -15.53 21.71
C ALA A 515 -28.26 -14.92 20.30
N GLY A 516 -28.21 -13.58 20.22
CA GLY A 516 -28.06 -12.86 18.96
C GLY A 516 -26.77 -13.21 18.22
N ILE A 517 -25.61 -13.16 18.91
CA ILE A 517 -24.33 -13.51 18.25
C ILE A 517 -24.29 -14.97 17.83
N THR A 518 -24.90 -15.88 18.60
CA THR A 518 -24.99 -17.30 18.24
C THR A 518 -25.81 -17.48 16.96
N ALA A 519 -27.00 -16.87 16.88
CA ALA A 519 -27.84 -16.91 15.69
C ALA A 519 -27.12 -16.34 14.45
N GLN A 520 -26.40 -15.23 14.59
CA GLN A 520 -25.63 -14.66 13.48
C GLN A 520 -24.50 -15.60 13.02
N ILE A 521 -23.73 -16.20 13.94
CA ILE A 521 -22.64 -17.11 13.56
C ILE A 521 -23.18 -18.37 12.90
N THR A 522 -24.27 -18.95 13.41
CA THR A 522 -24.91 -20.13 12.79
C THR A 522 -25.41 -19.81 11.39
N ALA A 523 -26.16 -18.72 11.21
CA ALA A 523 -26.64 -18.29 9.89
C ALA A 523 -25.49 -18.03 8.91
N PHE A 524 -24.40 -17.41 9.38
CA PHE A 524 -23.21 -17.19 8.58
C PHE A 524 -22.50 -18.49 8.20
N SER A 525 -22.35 -19.43 9.14
CA SER A 525 -21.76 -20.76 8.92
C SER A 525 -22.54 -21.53 7.85
N ASP A 526 -23.87 -21.54 7.96
CA ASP A 526 -24.73 -22.28 7.03
C ASP A 526 -24.75 -21.64 5.64
N ALA A 527 -24.75 -20.32 5.55
CA ALA A 527 -24.62 -19.61 4.28
C ALA A 527 -23.26 -19.84 3.61
N LEU A 528 -22.17 -19.90 4.38
CA LEU A 528 -20.83 -20.23 3.85
C LEU A 528 -20.80 -21.65 3.26
N LYS A 529 -21.37 -22.65 3.95
CA LYS A 529 -21.41 -24.04 3.45
C LYS A 529 -22.09 -24.13 2.08
N LYS A 530 -23.18 -23.40 1.87
CA LYS A 530 -23.94 -23.36 0.60
C LYS A 530 -23.11 -22.85 -0.58
N VAL A 531 -22.08 -22.03 -0.33
CA VAL A 531 -21.17 -21.52 -1.38
C VAL A 531 -19.83 -22.26 -1.44
N GLY A 532 -19.70 -23.37 -0.70
CA GLY A 532 -18.49 -24.20 -0.65
C GLY A 532 -17.41 -23.69 0.32
N LEU A 533 -17.76 -22.77 1.23
CA LEU A 533 -16.86 -22.18 2.21
C LEU A 533 -17.09 -22.73 3.62
N ASN A 534 -16.07 -22.67 4.47
CA ASN A 534 -16.12 -23.14 5.85
C ASN A 534 -15.51 -22.12 6.81
N LEU A 535 -16.04 -22.06 8.03
CA LEU A 535 -15.48 -21.27 9.12
C LEU A 535 -14.26 -21.95 9.75
N ASN A 536 -13.21 -21.17 9.97
CA ASN A 536 -12.05 -21.58 10.75
C ASN A 536 -12.20 -21.17 12.21
N LEU A 537 -12.84 -22.04 13.00
CA LEU A 537 -13.12 -21.76 14.42
C LEU A 537 -11.86 -21.58 15.27
N ARG A 538 -10.72 -22.17 14.86
CA ARG A 538 -9.44 -22.06 15.60
C ARG A 538 -8.82 -20.67 15.47
N LYS A 539 -9.03 -19.99 14.33
CA LYS A 539 -8.54 -18.63 14.08
C LYS A 539 -9.58 -17.56 14.37
N SER A 540 -10.85 -17.95 14.45
CA SER A 540 -11.94 -17.07 14.85
C SER A 540 -11.82 -16.72 16.34
N LEU A 541 -12.33 -15.54 16.70
CA LEU A 541 -12.28 -14.99 18.05
C LEU A 541 -13.68 -14.59 18.49
N TYR A 542 -14.08 -15.01 19.69
CA TYR A 542 -15.32 -14.57 20.32
C TYR A 542 -15.04 -13.71 21.55
N LEU A 543 -15.54 -12.48 21.58
CA LEU A 543 -15.35 -11.51 22.66
C LEU A 543 -16.70 -11.10 23.28
N PRO A 544 -17.11 -11.71 24.42
CA PRO A 544 -18.24 -11.26 25.20
C PRO A 544 -17.83 -10.14 26.17
N LEU A 545 -18.47 -8.97 26.08
CA LEU A 545 -18.32 -7.85 27.00
C LEU A 545 -19.61 -7.68 27.81
N MET A 546 -19.57 -8.08 29.07
CA MET A 546 -20.75 -8.07 29.96
C MET A 546 -20.61 -7.04 31.09
N PRO A 547 -21.71 -6.37 31.50
CA PRO A 547 -21.69 -5.45 32.63
C PRO A 547 -21.45 -6.19 33.96
N ARG A 548 -20.34 -5.88 34.65
CA ARG A 548 -20.06 -6.32 36.02
C ARG A 548 -19.39 -5.20 36.82
N GLY A 549 -19.84 -4.97 38.06
CA GLY A 549 -19.22 -3.97 38.95
C GLY A 549 -19.13 -2.55 38.36
N GLY A 550 -20.12 -2.15 37.54
CA GLY A 550 -20.12 -0.84 36.89
C GLY A 550 -19.14 -0.69 35.71
N ARG A 551 -18.56 -1.78 35.20
CA ARG A 551 -17.68 -1.81 34.02
C ARG A 551 -18.10 -2.93 33.06
N LEU A 552 -17.70 -2.83 31.80
CA LEU A 552 -17.75 -4.00 30.91
C LEU A 552 -16.49 -4.83 31.13
N VAL A 553 -16.67 -6.13 31.30
CA VAL A 553 -15.57 -7.08 31.47
C VAL A 553 -15.79 -8.27 30.57
N VAL A 554 -14.67 -8.86 30.14
CA VAL A 554 -14.67 -10.20 29.57
C VAL A 554 -14.69 -11.18 30.74
N PRO A 555 -15.62 -12.13 30.79
CA PRO A 555 -15.70 -13.12 31.86
C PRO A 555 -14.46 -14.02 31.88
N ALA A 556 -14.03 -14.41 33.07
CA ALA A 556 -12.80 -15.16 33.27
C ALA A 556 -12.87 -16.63 32.78
N GLU A 557 -14.04 -17.28 32.75
CA GLU A 557 -14.15 -18.72 32.42
C GLU A 557 -15.39 -19.11 31.60
N GLY A 558 -15.20 -20.11 30.73
CA GLY A 558 -16.22 -21.12 30.35
C GLY A 558 -17.25 -20.77 29.27
N LEU A 559 -17.32 -19.52 28.80
CA LEU A 559 -18.27 -19.18 27.74
C LEU A 559 -17.78 -19.70 26.39
N SER A 560 -18.64 -20.46 25.72
CA SER A 560 -18.43 -20.90 24.35
C SER A 560 -19.72 -20.79 23.56
N ILE A 561 -19.59 -20.70 22.25
CA ILE A 561 -20.71 -20.83 21.31
C ILE A 561 -20.53 -22.18 20.60
N ASP A 562 -21.58 -22.99 20.60
CA ASP A 562 -21.59 -24.25 19.88
C ASP A 562 -22.05 -24.02 18.44
N ILE A 563 -21.28 -24.53 17.49
CA ILE A 563 -21.48 -24.40 16.05
C ILE A 563 -21.23 -25.79 15.48
N ASP A 564 -22.30 -26.49 15.11
CA ASP A 564 -22.23 -27.84 14.53
C ASP A 564 -21.42 -28.85 15.38
N GLY A 565 -21.56 -28.81 16.70
CA GLY A 565 -20.83 -29.68 17.63
C GLY A 565 -19.39 -29.25 17.91
N ARG A 566 -18.95 -28.10 17.38
CA ARG A 566 -17.63 -27.50 17.64
C ARG A 566 -17.80 -26.23 18.46
N ARG A 567 -16.91 -26.03 19.45
CA ARG A 567 -16.98 -24.89 20.37
C ARG A 567 -16.05 -23.76 19.96
N LEU A 568 -16.63 -22.56 19.78
CA LEU A 568 -15.89 -21.30 19.72
C LEU A 568 -15.79 -20.70 21.13
N TRP A 569 -14.60 -20.77 21.71
CA TRP A 569 -14.35 -20.31 23.08
C TRP A 569 -14.23 -18.79 23.17
N ALA A 570 -14.75 -18.23 24.26
CA ALA A 570 -14.57 -16.81 24.57
C ALA A 570 -13.08 -16.49 24.79
N ALA A 571 -12.69 -15.32 24.31
CA ALA A 571 -11.35 -14.80 24.42
C ALA A 571 -10.99 -14.49 25.89
N PRO A 572 -9.69 -14.53 26.25
CA PRO A 572 -9.25 -14.13 27.57
C PRO A 572 -9.43 -12.61 27.79
N HIS A 573 -9.51 -12.19 29.05
CA HIS A 573 -9.78 -10.79 29.43
C HIS A 573 -8.75 -9.76 28.93
N ASN A 574 -7.51 -10.18 28.74
CA ASN A 574 -6.40 -9.37 28.25
C ASN A 574 -6.14 -9.56 26.75
N VAL A 575 -7.08 -10.17 26.02
CA VAL A 575 -6.89 -10.49 24.61
C VAL A 575 -6.53 -9.24 23.81
N ARG A 576 -5.52 -9.41 22.95
CA ARG A 576 -5.21 -8.46 21.90
C ARG A 576 -5.25 -9.20 20.58
N TRP A 577 -6.02 -8.67 19.64
CA TRP A 577 -6.09 -9.22 18.29
C TRP A 577 -5.76 -8.13 17.27
N THR A 578 -5.39 -8.55 16.07
CA THR A 578 -5.17 -7.63 14.96
C THR A 578 -6.35 -7.74 14.00
N TYR A 579 -6.97 -6.61 13.68
CA TYR A 579 -8.00 -6.51 12.66
C TYR A 579 -7.57 -5.45 11.64
N LEU A 580 -7.50 -5.84 10.36
CA LEU A 580 -7.07 -4.96 9.26
C LEU A 580 -5.74 -4.22 9.55
N GLY A 581 -4.79 -4.90 10.19
CA GLY A 581 -3.47 -4.34 10.53
C GLY A 581 -3.45 -3.38 11.74
N VAL A 582 -4.55 -3.25 12.47
CA VAL A 582 -4.66 -2.45 13.69
C VAL A 582 -4.90 -3.37 14.89
N ALA A 583 -4.22 -3.12 16.00
CA ALA A 583 -4.38 -3.92 17.22
C ALA A 583 -5.60 -3.42 18.03
N PHE A 584 -6.45 -4.35 18.43
CA PHE A 584 -7.64 -4.13 19.26
C PHE A 584 -7.55 -4.93 20.56
N GLY A 585 -8.25 -4.43 21.59
CA GLY A 585 -8.55 -5.11 22.84
C GLY A 585 -10.00 -4.82 23.27
N ALA A 586 -10.38 -5.28 24.46
CA ALA A 586 -11.74 -5.12 24.99
C ALA A 586 -12.23 -3.66 25.09
N GLN A 587 -11.29 -2.70 25.18
CA GLN A 587 -11.59 -1.26 25.29
C GLN A 587 -11.57 -0.52 23.93
N GLY A 588 -11.34 -1.23 22.82
CA GLY A 588 -11.14 -0.64 21.50
C GLY A 588 -9.70 -0.76 21.01
N VAL A 589 -9.29 0.18 20.16
CA VAL A 589 -7.97 0.20 19.54
C VAL A 589 -6.86 0.38 20.59
N CYS A 590 -5.91 -0.55 20.59
CA CYS A 590 -4.76 -0.54 21.49
C CYS A 590 -3.78 0.60 21.21
N HIS A 591 -3.09 1.04 22.25
CA HIS A 591 -2.02 2.03 22.12
C HIS A 591 -0.83 1.49 21.32
N ASN A 592 -0.39 2.28 20.36
CA ASN A 592 0.83 1.98 19.61
C ASN A 592 2.06 2.20 20.49
N THR A 593 3.02 1.28 20.44
CA THR A 593 4.29 1.38 21.17
C THR A 593 5.44 1.78 20.24
N PRO A 594 6.47 2.49 20.74
CA PRO A 594 7.69 2.77 19.98
C PRO A 594 8.51 1.54 19.56
N GLY A 595 8.14 0.33 20.03
CA GLY A 595 8.86 -0.91 19.80
C GLY A 595 8.97 -1.26 18.31
N LYS A 596 7.87 -1.13 17.56
CA LYS A 596 7.84 -1.44 16.12
C LYS A 596 8.79 -0.57 15.29
N VAL A 597 8.83 0.74 15.57
CA VAL A 597 9.81 1.66 14.94
C VAL A 597 11.23 1.19 15.26
N THR A 598 11.49 0.83 16.51
CA THR A 598 12.82 0.40 16.95
C THR A 598 13.25 -0.88 16.19
N GLY A 599 12.36 -1.87 16.06
CA GLY A 599 12.63 -3.07 15.29
C GLY A 599 12.93 -2.80 13.80
N ILE A 600 12.18 -1.90 13.15
CA ILE A 600 12.47 -1.48 11.77
C ILE A 600 13.84 -0.81 11.66
N LEU A 601 14.15 0.11 12.59
CA LEU A 601 15.41 0.83 12.61
C LEU A 601 16.61 -0.13 12.81
N ASP A 602 16.47 -1.12 13.70
CA ASP A 602 17.51 -2.12 13.96
C ASP A 602 17.74 -3.05 12.76
N LYS A 603 16.66 -3.47 12.07
CA LYS A 603 16.74 -4.25 10.82
C LYS A 603 17.53 -3.48 9.75
N ILE A 604 17.23 -2.20 9.54
CA ILE A 604 17.95 -1.35 8.57
C ILE A 604 19.40 -1.09 9.02
N ASP A 605 19.66 -0.92 10.32
CA ASP A 605 21.01 -0.65 10.81
C ASP A 605 21.95 -1.84 10.59
N ARG A 606 21.44 -3.07 10.76
CA ARG A 606 22.21 -4.32 10.53
C ARG A 606 22.38 -4.66 9.06
N ALA A 607 21.55 -4.12 8.17
CA ALA A 607 21.61 -4.42 6.75
C ALA A 607 22.94 -3.90 6.14
N PRO A 608 23.56 -4.66 5.20
CA PRO A 608 24.82 -4.31 4.53
C PRO A 608 24.61 -3.25 3.43
N LEU A 609 23.95 -2.15 3.79
CA LEU A 609 23.63 -1.02 2.92
C LEU A 609 24.53 0.19 3.21
N LYS A 610 24.81 0.98 2.18
CA LYS A 610 25.52 2.27 2.31
C LYS A 610 24.65 3.28 3.07
N PRO A 611 25.24 4.33 3.68
CA PRO A 611 24.49 5.30 4.48
C PRO A 611 23.29 5.96 3.77
N LEU A 612 23.45 6.42 2.53
CA LEU A 612 22.33 6.99 1.77
C LEU A 612 21.30 5.93 1.35
N GLN A 613 21.73 4.69 1.12
CA GLN A 613 20.80 3.58 0.83
C GLN A 613 19.96 3.23 2.07
N LYS A 614 20.55 3.25 3.27
CA LYS A 614 19.81 3.11 4.54
C LYS A 614 18.78 4.22 4.73
N LEU A 615 19.15 5.46 4.42
CA LEU A 615 18.24 6.60 4.44
C LEU A 615 17.07 6.42 3.47
N ALA A 616 17.35 6.05 2.22
CA ALA A 616 16.33 5.79 1.21
C ALA A 616 15.42 4.62 1.62
N MET A 617 15.98 3.54 2.17
CA MET A 617 15.21 2.40 2.68
C MET A 617 14.24 2.82 3.81
N LEU A 618 14.70 3.65 4.74
CA LEU A 618 13.85 4.19 5.80
C LEU A 618 12.76 5.12 5.25
N ARG A 619 13.12 6.02 4.32
CA ARG A 619 12.23 7.01 3.72
C ARG A 619 11.13 6.38 2.87
N ASP A 620 11.50 5.44 2.01
CA ASP A 620 10.65 4.93 0.93
C ASP A 620 9.86 3.68 1.36
N TYR A 621 10.33 2.94 2.37
CA TYR A 621 9.68 1.69 2.81
C TYR A 621 9.47 1.62 4.33
N GLY A 622 10.49 1.95 5.14
CA GLY A 622 10.44 1.76 6.59
C GLY A 622 9.42 2.64 7.33
N ILE A 623 9.31 3.92 6.98
CA ILE A 623 8.31 4.82 7.58
C ILE A 623 6.92 4.60 6.94
N PRO A 624 6.79 4.49 5.60
CA PRO A 624 5.51 4.18 4.96
C PRO A 624 4.81 2.93 5.54
N SER A 625 5.56 1.86 5.86
CA SER A 625 4.98 0.64 6.44
C SER A 625 4.29 0.84 7.79
N LEU A 626 4.64 1.89 8.54
CA LEU A 626 4.05 2.22 9.83
C LEU A 626 2.82 3.12 9.72
N THR A 627 2.63 3.79 8.58
CA THR A 627 1.66 4.88 8.42
C THR A 627 0.24 4.40 8.69
N HIS A 628 -0.12 3.22 8.16
CA HIS A 628 -1.44 2.64 8.35
C HIS A 628 -1.78 2.48 9.85
N GLN A 629 -0.90 1.83 10.60
CA GLN A 629 -1.10 1.56 12.01
C GLN A 629 -1.04 2.83 12.87
N LEU A 630 -0.19 3.81 12.52
CA LEU A 630 -0.08 5.05 13.29
C LEU A 630 -1.30 5.97 13.10
N VAL A 631 -1.88 5.99 11.89
CA VAL A 631 -3.04 6.81 11.52
C VAL A 631 -4.33 6.24 12.13
N LEU A 632 -4.58 4.94 11.95
CA LEU A 632 -5.81 4.29 12.43
C LEU A 632 -5.70 3.77 13.87
N GLY A 633 -4.49 3.52 14.36
CA GLY A 633 -4.23 3.06 15.72
C GLY A 633 -4.36 4.17 16.77
N ASN A 634 -4.28 3.84 18.05
CA ASN A 634 -4.32 4.81 19.14
C ASN A 634 -2.89 5.31 19.46
N THR A 635 -2.49 6.42 18.85
CA THR A 635 -1.13 6.98 19.00
C THR A 635 -1.18 8.35 19.67
N THR A 636 -0.46 8.52 20.78
CA THR A 636 -0.34 9.82 21.46
C THR A 636 0.76 10.68 20.83
N LEU A 637 0.67 12.00 21.00
CA LEU A 637 1.72 12.93 20.56
C LEU A 637 3.07 12.63 21.23
N THR A 638 3.06 12.22 22.50
CA THR A 638 4.26 11.82 23.25
C THR A 638 4.94 10.61 22.59
N THR A 639 4.17 9.60 22.21
CA THR A 639 4.70 8.42 21.50
C THR A 639 5.29 8.80 20.14
N LEU A 640 4.60 9.64 19.35
CA LEU A 640 5.13 10.11 18.06
C LEU A 640 6.44 10.90 18.24
N LYS A 641 6.52 11.77 19.25
CA LYS A 641 7.73 12.52 19.59
C LYS A 641 8.90 11.58 19.93
N GLN A 642 8.65 10.52 20.72
CA GLN A 642 9.66 9.51 21.02
C GLN A 642 10.14 8.75 19.77
N MET A 643 9.23 8.40 18.86
CA MET A 643 9.57 7.76 17.59
C MET A 643 10.44 8.68 16.71
N ASP A 644 10.07 9.97 16.56
CA ASP A 644 10.85 10.96 15.81
C ASP A 644 12.25 11.18 16.44
N ILE A 645 12.37 11.15 17.77
CA ILE A 645 13.68 11.22 18.45
C ILE A 645 14.56 10.02 18.06
N LYS A 646 14.02 8.80 18.08
CA LYS A 646 14.75 7.58 17.69
C LYS A 646 15.17 7.62 16.22
N ILE A 647 14.26 8.03 15.33
CA ILE A 647 14.54 8.20 13.89
C ILE A 647 15.65 9.23 13.67
N ARG A 648 15.57 10.41 14.29
CA ARG A 648 16.62 11.44 14.14
C ARG A 648 17.97 10.97 14.69
N ARG A 649 17.99 10.25 15.82
CA ARG A 649 19.22 9.71 16.41
C ARG A 649 19.93 8.75 15.45
N ILE A 650 19.17 7.83 14.84
CA ILE A 650 19.77 6.84 13.94
C ILE A 650 20.20 7.44 12.60
N ILE A 651 19.45 8.42 12.07
CA ILE A 651 19.86 9.15 10.85
C ILE A 651 21.16 9.92 11.12
N ARG A 652 21.27 10.61 12.26
CA ARG A 652 22.51 11.29 12.65
C ARG A 652 23.69 10.31 12.77
N LYS A 653 23.46 9.10 13.30
CA LYS A 653 24.45 8.01 13.35
C LYS A 653 24.88 7.58 11.94
N TRP A 654 23.93 7.25 11.05
CA TRP A 654 24.23 6.77 9.70
C TRP A 654 24.96 7.80 8.85
N LEU A 655 24.52 9.05 8.89
CA LEU A 655 25.06 10.13 8.06
C LEU A 655 26.23 10.88 8.73
N ARG A 656 26.60 10.50 9.97
CA ARG A 656 27.61 11.17 10.79
C ARG A 656 27.38 12.69 10.89
N LEU A 657 26.11 13.07 11.10
CA LEU A 657 25.70 14.46 11.25
C LEU A 657 25.91 14.92 12.70
N PRO A 658 26.44 16.14 12.91
CA PRO A 658 26.51 16.78 14.22
C PRO A 658 25.15 16.89 14.93
N PHE A 659 25.15 16.94 16.27
CA PHE A 659 23.94 17.11 17.07
C PHE A 659 23.21 18.44 16.81
N ASP A 660 23.97 19.49 16.50
CA ASP A 660 23.47 20.83 16.15
C ASP A 660 22.90 20.93 14.73
N SER A 661 22.91 19.85 13.94
CA SER A 661 22.30 19.83 12.60
C SER A 661 20.79 20.07 12.71
N ALA A 662 20.29 21.01 11.92
CA ALA A 662 18.89 21.42 11.92
C ALA A 662 17.94 20.23 11.69
N ASN A 663 16.95 20.07 12.55
CA ASN A 663 15.90 19.05 12.35
C ASN A 663 15.14 19.29 11.03
N ALA A 664 15.00 20.56 10.62
CA ALA A 664 14.38 20.94 9.37
C ALA A 664 15.09 20.36 8.14
N TYR A 665 16.41 20.11 8.20
CA TYR A 665 17.14 19.44 7.11
C TYR A 665 16.76 17.96 7.00
N ILE A 666 16.58 17.27 8.14
CA ILE A 666 16.12 15.87 8.15
C ILE A 666 14.70 15.77 7.59
N HIS A 667 13.81 16.66 8.02
CA HIS A 667 12.39 16.60 7.69
C HIS A 667 11.97 17.32 6.40
N GLY A 668 12.85 18.17 5.87
CA GLY A 668 12.66 18.92 4.64
C GLY A 668 12.48 17.99 3.44
N PRO A 669 11.62 18.33 2.47
CA PRO A 669 11.44 17.50 1.28
C PRO A 669 12.74 17.37 0.47
N VAL A 670 12.98 16.20 -0.15
CA VAL A 670 14.19 15.96 -0.95
C VAL A 670 14.35 16.99 -2.07
N GLY A 671 13.28 17.28 -2.80
CA GLY A 671 13.30 18.27 -3.88
C GLY A 671 13.64 19.69 -3.42
N ASP A 672 13.45 20.02 -2.14
CA ASP A 672 13.75 21.34 -1.57
C ASP A 672 15.11 21.37 -0.84
N GLY A 673 15.94 20.32 -1.00
CA GLY A 673 17.28 20.21 -0.40
C GLY A 673 17.33 19.50 0.95
N GLY A 674 16.23 18.92 1.43
CA GLY A 674 16.22 18.13 2.67
C GLY A 674 16.48 16.63 2.45
N LEU A 675 16.40 15.83 3.51
CA LEU A 675 16.55 14.37 3.44
C LEU A 675 15.24 13.62 3.14
N GLY A 676 14.10 14.30 3.23
CA GLY A 676 12.78 13.76 2.88
C GLY A 676 12.10 12.91 3.93
N ILE A 677 12.60 12.88 5.17
CA ILE A 677 12.04 12.04 6.23
C ILE A 677 10.79 12.71 6.80
N ILE A 678 9.63 12.06 6.72
CA ILE A 678 8.42 12.64 7.29
C ILE A 678 8.56 12.78 8.82
N GLU A 679 8.08 13.89 9.35
CA GLU A 679 7.98 14.11 10.80
C GLU A 679 6.66 13.49 11.27
N LEU A 680 6.74 12.42 12.06
CA LEU A 680 5.56 11.67 12.48
C LEU A 680 4.65 12.52 13.35
N LEU A 681 5.23 13.36 14.22
CA LEU A 681 4.52 14.24 15.14
C LEU A 681 3.57 15.22 14.43
N THR A 682 3.93 15.70 13.23
CA THR A 682 3.10 16.67 12.49
C THR A 682 2.26 16.02 11.40
N GLN A 683 2.78 15.00 10.71
CA GLN A 683 2.09 14.38 9.57
C GLN A 683 0.99 13.41 9.98
N ILE A 684 1.22 12.58 11.00
CA ILE A 684 0.24 11.55 11.40
C ILE A 684 -1.07 12.18 11.89
N PRO A 685 -1.07 13.22 12.76
CA PRO A 685 -2.32 13.88 13.17
C PRO A 685 -3.07 14.50 12.00
N ALA A 686 -2.37 15.15 11.06
CA ALA A 686 -3.00 15.75 9.89
C ALA A 686 -3.66 14.70 8.97
N ILE A 687 -2.98 13.57 8.73
CA ILE A 687 -3.54 12.46 7.94
C ILE A 687 -4.71 11.82 8.68
N ARG A 688 -4.62 11.64 10.00
CA ARG A 688 -5.68 11.09 10.82
C ARG A 688 -6.93 11.98 10.80
N ALA A 689 -6.77 13.29 10.98
CA ALA A 689 -7.88 14.23 10.95
C ALA A 689 -8.66 14.13 9.62
N SER A 690 -7.95 14.05 8.49
CA SER A 690 -8.57 13.88 7.18
C SER A 690 -9.20 12.49 6.98
N ARG A 691 -8.46 11.41 7.24
CA ARG A 691 -8.90 10.03 6.94
C ARG A 691 -9.94 9.50 7.92
N VAL A 692 -9.69 9.62 9.23
CA VAL A 692 -10.63 9.19 10.28
C VAL A 692 -11.80 10.14 10.40
N GLY A 693 -11.59 11.44 10.16
CA GLY A 693 -12.68 12.42 10.08
C GLY A 693 -13.67 12.08 8.98
N ALA A 694 -13.18 11.86 7.75
CA ALA A 694 -14.03 11.45 6.62
C ALA A 694 -14.79 10.14 6.90
N ALA A 695 -14.11 9.13 7.46
CA ALA A 695 -14.76 7.87 7.83
C ALA A 695 -15.86 8.07 8.89
N ARG A 696 -15.62 8.89 9.92
CA ARG A 696 -16.64 9.20 10.94
C ARG A 696 -17.83 9.95 10.36
N SER A 697 -17.59 10.94 9.50
CA SER A 697 -18.65 11.69 8.83
C SER A 697 -19.52 10.77 7.97
N GLN A 698 -18.91 9.83 7.24
CA GLN A 698 -19.63 8.88 6.41
C GLN A 698 -20.44 7.84 7.21
N LEU A 699 -19.97 7.44 8.40
CA LEU A 699 -20.63 6.40 9.21
C LEU A 699 -21.72 6.93 10.15
N PHE A 700 -21.66 8.20 10.56
CA PHE A 700 -22.47 8.72 11.68
C PHE A 700 -23.05 10.11 11.39
N GLU A 701 -23.53 10.37 10.17
CA GLU A 701 -24.15 11.65 9.80
C GLU A 701 -25.08 12.18 10.90
N GLY A 702 -24.82 13.40 11.41
CA GLY A 702 -25.62 14.07 12.43
C GLY A 702 -25.01 14.18 13.85
N ILE A 703 -23.92 13.47 14.19
CA ILE A 703 -23.26 13.63 15.50
C ILE A 703 -22.00 14.49 15.38
N THR A 704 -22.17 15.76 15.75
CA THR A 704 -21.15 16.79 15.95
C THR A 704 -20.18 17.00 14.78
N SER A 705 -20.56 17.95 13.92
CA SER A 705 -19.66 18.78 13.13
C SER A 705 -18.76 19.63 14.04
N GLN A 706 -17.84 19.02 14.80
CA GLN A 706 -16.60 19.72 15.10
C GLN A 706 -15.80 19.71 13.80
N GLN A 707 -15.99 20.77 13.03
CA GLN A 707 -15.11 21.14 11.93
C GLN A 707 -13.69 21.22 12.49
N HIS A 708 -12.96 20.11 12.46
CA HIS A 708 -11.51 20.15 12.50
C HIS A 708 -11.04 20.66 11.12
N ARG A 709 -11.22 21.97 10.91
CA ARG A 709 -10.48 22.72 9.90
C ARG A 709 -9.01 22.60 10.25
N THR A 710 -8.33 21.70 9.57
CA THR A 710 -6.92 21.85 9.21
C THR A 710 -6.64 20.95 8.01
N LEU A 711 -7.37 21.17 6.92
CA LEU A 711 -7.00 20.65 5.61
C LEU A 711 -5.86 21.52 5.06
N THR A 712 -4.66 21.38 5.62
CA THR A 712 -3.45 21.73 4.87
C THR A 712 -3.25 20.62 3.85
N SER A 713 -3.39 20.97 2.57
CA SER A 713 -3.23 20.02 1.47
C SER A 713 -1.86 19.32 1.56
N ARG A 714 -1.68 18.19 0.86
CA ARG A 714 -0.35 17.55 0.77
C ARG A 714 0.72 18.54 0.28
N LEU A 715 0.32 19.49 -0.57
CA LEU A 715 1.15 20.56 -1.07
C LEU A 715 1.51 21.57 0.03
N ASP A 716 0.55 22.03 0.83
CA ASP A 716 0.79 23.00 1.91
C ASP A 716 1.73 22.43 2.98
N ARG A 717 1.52 21.16 3.35
CA ARG A 717 2.40 20.46 4.30
C ARG A 717 3.83 20.29 3.77
N ARG A 718 4.00 20.20 2.45
CA ARG A 718 5.32 20.19 1.81
C ARG A 718 5.94 21.59 1.85
N ILE A 719 5.19 22.61 1.45
CA ILE A 719 5.65 24.01 1.42
C ILE A 719 6.07 24.47 2.81
N ALA A 720 5.27 24.20 3.84
CA ALA A 720 5.59 24.55 5.23
C ALA A 720 6.90 23.89 5.71
N ARG A 721 7.18 22.65 5.32
CA ARG A 721 8.44 21.96 5.67
C ARG A 721 9.64 22.53 4.90
N ALA A 722 9.45 22.89 3.64
CA ALA A 722 10.47 23.56 2.84
C ALA A 722 10.82 24.93 3.44
N LYS A 723 9.80 25.74 3.78
CA LYS A 723 9.95 27.04 4.43
C LYS A 723 10.75 26.93 5.74
N ARG A 724 10.38 25.99 6.63
CA ARG A 724 11.15 25.73 7.87
C ARG A 724 12.61 25.35 7.63
N LEU A 725 12.94 24.71 6.51
CA LEU A 725 14.32 24.43 6.14
C LEU A 725 15.03 25.70 5.68
N HIS A 726 14.42 26.45 4.76
CA HIS A 726 15.03 27.63 4.13
C HIS A 726 15.20 28.81 5.10
N GLU A 727 14.38 28.88 6.16
CA GLU A 727 14.54 29.86 7.25
C GLU A 727 15.75 29.57 8.15
N THR A 728 16.32 28.36 8.10
CA THR A 728 17.54 28.05 8.89
C THR A 728 18.79 28.62 8.22
N THR A 729 19.75 29.04 9.04
CA THR A 729 21.07 29.50 8.57
C THR A 729 21.76 28.50 7.63
N ASP A 730 21.60 27.20 7.91
CA ASP A 730 22.20 26.15 7.11
C ASP A 730 21.37 25.80 5.86
N GLY A 731 20.09 26.19 5.79
CA GLY A 731 19.16 25.80 4.72
C GLY A 731 18.81 26.88 3.71
N ILE A 732 19.14 28.16 3.97
CA ILE A 732 18.85 29.28 3.05
C ILE A 732 19.44 29.06 1.64
N ASP A 733 20.66 28.52 1.56
CA ASP A 733 21.35 28.20 0.30
C ASP A 733 20.66 27.08 -0.51
N LEU A 734 19.72 26.36 0.10
CA LEU A 734 19.02 25.22 -0.49
C LEU A 734 17.66 25.62 -1.09
N ALA A 735 17.23 26.87 -0.94
CA ALA A 735 15.90 27.34 -1.38
C ALA A 735 15.60 27.04 -2.86
N LYS A 736 16.61 27.15 -3.72
CA LYS A 736 16.50 26.91 -5.18
C LYS A 736 16.74 25.45 -5.60
N SER A 737 16.88 24.51 -4.66
CA SER A 737 17.13 23.10 -4.99
C SER A 737 16.04 22.47 -5.86
N ARG A 738 14.80 22.97 -5.78
CA ARG A 738 13.66 22.46 -6.53
C ARG A 738 13.65 22.88 -7.99
N ASP A 739 14.33 23.98 -8.34
CA ASP A 739 14.39 24.52 -9.70
C ASP A 739 14.92 23.49 -10.69
N ASN A 740 15.83 22.62 -10.24
CA ASN A 740 16.31 21.50 -11.02
C ASN A 740 16.55 20.24 -10.18
N LYS A 741 15.96 19.12 -10.62
CA LYS A 741 16.06 17.81 -9.97
C LYS A 741 17.50 17.29 -9.82
N ALA A 742 18.41 17.69 -10.71
CA ALA A 742 19.83 17.32 -10.63
C ALA A 742 20.51 17.78 -9.34
N SER A 743 19.96 18.80 -8.66
CA SER A 743 20.49 19.30 -7.39
C SER A 743 20.38 18.27 -6.26
N THR A 744 19.35 17.41 -6.31
CA THR A 744 18.96 16.51 -5.20
C THR A 744 18.83 15.04 -5.63
N ALA A 745 19.05 14.74 -6.91
CA ALA A 745 18.99 13.39 -7.49
C ALA A 745 19.85 12.36 -6.72
N TRP A 746 21.03 12.77 -6.26
CA TRP A 746 21.94 11.91 -5.50
C TRP A 746 21.41 11.50 -4.10
N ILE A 747 20.43 12.24 -3.56
CA ILE A 747 19.72 11.93 -2.30
C ILE A 747 18.47 11.09 -2.58
N SER A 748 17.73 11.40 -3.64
CA SER A 748 16.51 10.67 -4.00
C SER A 748 16.84 9.26 -4.50
N ASN A 749 17.89 9.14 -5.31
CA ASN A 749 18.31 7.92 -5.97
C ASN A 749 19.82 7.68 -5.75
N PRO A 750 20.23 7.12 -4.59
CA PRO A 750 21.64 6.92 -4.30
C PRO A 750 22.24 5.82 -5.17
N SER A 751 23.24 6.20 -5.98
CA SER A 751 23.96 5.30 -6.88
C SER A 751 24.73 4.22 -6.11
N THR A 752 24.69 2.98 -6.61
CA THR A 752 25.52 1.87 -6.12
C THR A 752 27.00 2.07 -6.37
N ASN A 753 27.39 2.92 -7.32
CA ASN A 753 28.79 3.19 -7.63
C ASN A 753 29.42 4.25 -6.71
N LEU A 754 28.61 5.03 -5.99
CA LEU A 754 29.11 6.03 -5.05
C LEU A 754 29.66 5.36 -3.79
N GLN A 755 30.93 5.59 -3.46
CA GLN A 755 31.55 5.05 -2.24
C GLN A 755 30.91 5.65 -0.98
N GLY A 756 30.76 4.84 0.07
CA GLY A 756 30.06 5.23 1.30
C GLY A 756 30.65 6.48 1.96
N TRP A 757 31.98 6.55 2.10
CA TRP A 757 32.63 7.72 2.71
C TRP A 757 32.46 9.01 1.88
N ARG A 758 32.45 8.90 0.53
CA ARG A 758 32.17 10.03 -0.37
C ARG A 758 30.76 10.56 -0.15
N SER A 759 29.77 9.66 -0.07
CA SER A 759 28.39 10.04 0.18
C SER A 759 28.21 10.80 1.51
N LEU A 760 28.94 10.39 2.57
CA LEU A 760 28.92 11.09 3.85
C LEU A 760 29.51 12.50 3.76
N GLY A 761 30.62 12.66 3.03
CA GLY A 761 31.21 13.96 2.79
C GLY A 761 30.29 14.88 1.99
N MET A 762 29.62 14.35 0.96
CA MET A 762 28.62 15.10 0.18
C MET A 762 27.47 15.60 1.05
N VAL A 763 26.92 14.74 1.92
CA VAL A 763 25.87 15.13 2.87
C VAL A 763 26.34 16.27 3.78
N LYS A 764 27.55 16.19 4.32
CA LYS A 764 28.09 17.25 5.21
C LYS A 764 28.28 18.59 4.51
N ILE A 765 28.64 18.57 3.23
CA ILE A 765 28.76 19.79 2.41
C ILE A 765 27.37 20.35 2.13
N HIS A 766 26.45 19.52 1.65
CA HIS A 766 25.10 19.94 1.32
C HIS A 766 24.36 20.52 2.55
N SER A 767 24.48 19.86 3.71
CA SER A 767 23.88 20.31 4.96
C SER A 767 24.59 21.47 5.65
N GLY A 768 25.75 21.91 5.14
CA GLY A 768 26.57 22.95 5.81
C GLY A 768 27.16 22.49 7.15
N SER A 769 27.28 21.17 7.37
CA SER A 769 27.71 20.58 8.64
C SER A 769 29.21 20.30 8.73
N LEU A 770 30.02 20.98 7.91
CA LEU A 770 31.48 20.93 8.04
C LEU A 770 31.91 21.56 9.38
N PRO A 771 32.87 20.96 10.11
CA PRO A 771 33.32 21.48 11.40
C PRO A 771 34.30 22.64 11.20
N THR A 772 33.79 23.76 10.69
CA THR A 772 34.52 25.03 10.61
C THR A 772 34.50 25.75 11.94
N ARG A 773 35.44 26.67 12.21
CA ARG A 773 35.50 27.42 13.47
C ARG A 773 34.16 28.08 13.79
N VAL A 774 33.60 28.82 12.83
CA VAL A 774 32.28 29.48 12.98
C VAL A 774 31.19 28.52 13.44
N ARG A 775 31.17 27.29 12.89
CA ARG A 775 30.18 26.28 13.30
C ARG A 775 30.47 25.73 14.70
N THR A 776 31.71 25.35 14.98
CA THR A 776 32.10 24.72 16.26
C THR A 776 32.01 25.67 17.45
N THR A 777 31.98 26.98 17.22
CA THR A 777 31.83 28.02 18.24
C THR A 777 30.39 28.50 18.43
N ARG A 778 29.41 27.98 17.66
CA ARG A 778 27.99 28.35 17.82
C ARG A 778 27.55 28.12 19.28
N GLY A 779 26.96 29.14 19.90
CA GLY A 779 26.45 29.08 21.28
C GLY A 779 27.50 29.25 22.39
N ARG A 780 28.77 29.55 22.07
CA ARG A 780 29.81 29.90 23.06
C ARG A 780 29.85 31.42 23.27
N ARG A 781 29.99 31.86 24.53
CA ARG A 781 29.98 33.29 24.93
C ARG A 781 31.32 34.03 24.77
N SER A 782 32.38 33.37 24.30
CA SER A 782 33.73 33.96 24.26
C SER A 782 34.05 34.56 22.89
N GLY A 783 34.70 35.73 22.88
CA GLY A 783 35.23 36.46 21.71
C GLY A 783 36.37 35.73 20.97
N SER A 784 36.23 34.45 20.69
CA SER A 784 37.17 33.69 19.88
C SER A 784 37.12 34.20 18.45
N GLN A 785 38.23 34.76 17.98
CA GLN A 785 38.42 35.14 16.57
C GLN A 785 37.97 33.99 15.66
N HIS A 786 36.88 34.20 14.91
CA HIS A 786 36.37 33.24 13.94
C HIS A 786 37.29 33.09 12.72
N LEU A 787 38.49 33.65 12.76
CA LEU A 787 39.45 33.70 11.67
C LEU A 787 39.86 32.29 11.21
N CYS A 788 40.19 32.21 9.93
CA CYS A 788 40.55 30.98 9.25
C CYS A 788 41.81 30.34 9.84
N ARG A 789 41.76 29.04 10.15
CA ARG A 789 42.91 28.26 10.64
C ARG A 789 44.10 28.25 9.67
N ALA A 790 43.87 28.53 8.39
CA ALA A 790 44.93 28.68 7.40
C ALA A 790 45.65 30.03 7.46
N GLY A 791 45.29 30.93 8.39
CA GLY A 791 45.90 32.25 8.54
C GLY A 791 45.24 33.35 7.69
N CYS A 792 44.04 33.10 7.14
CA CYS A 792 43.30 34.14 6.42
C CYS A 792 42.60 35.08 7.41
N GLN A 793 42.64 36.39 7.15
CA GLN A 793 41.96 37.44 7.92
C GLN A 793 40.42 37.47 7.69
N THR A 794 39.83 36.32 7.40
CA THR A 794 38.40 36.15 7.11
C THR A 794 37.82 35.06 7.98
N ALA A 795 36.54 35.19 8.35
CA ALA A 795 35.86 34.19 9.15
C ALA A 795 35.83 32.81 8.44
N GLU A 796 36.15 31.75 9.19
CA GLU A 796 36.19 30.37 8.71
C GLU A 796 34.78 29.80 8.56
N THR A 797 34.12 30.18 7.48
CA THR A 797 32.86 29.59 7.03
C THR A 797 33.12 28.46 6.03
N ALA A 798 32.14 27.57 5.84
CA ALA A 798 32.23 26.54 4.80
C ALA A 798 32.37 27.17 3.41
N ALA A 799 31.65 28.27 3.15
CA ALA A 799 31.77 29.03 1.90
C ALA A 799 33.20 29.58 1.71
N HIS A 800 33.80 30.20 2.73
CA HIS A 800 35.18 30.68 2.66
C HIS A 800 36.15 29.54 2.32
N VAL A 801 36.12 28.46 3.10
CA VAL A 801 37.05 27.33 2.93
C VAL A 801 36.87 26.65 1.57
N LEU A 802 35.63 26.46 1.10
CA LEU A 802 35.36 25.71 -0.12
C LEU A 802 35.46 26.53 -1.41
N GLN A 803 35.47 27.87 -1.33
CA GLN A 803 35.41 28.75 -2.51
C GLN A 803 36.60 29.71 -2.62
N VAL A 804 37.01 30.34 -1.52
CA VAL A 804 37.90 31.54 -1.57
C VAL A 804 39.25 31.32 -0.92
N CYS A 805 39.37 30.37 0.02
CA CYS A 805 40.56 30.21 0.83
C CYS A 805 41.83 29.92 -0.01
N PRO A 806 42.88 30.77 0.07
CA PRO A 806 44.08 30.62 -0.76
C PRO A 806 44.83 29.29 -0.53
N SER A 807 44.81 28.77 0.69
CA SER A 807 45.50 27.51 1.05
C SER A 807 44.98 26.28 0.30
N VAL A 808 43.79 26.37 -0.32
CA VAL A 808 43.16 25.28 -1.07
C VAL A 808 42.81 25.68 -2.51
N ARG A 809 43.48 26.70 -3.06
CA ARG A 809 43.30 27.13 -4.46
C ARG A 809 43.49 25.99 -5.45
N ARG A 810 44.56 25.19 -5.31
CA ARG A 810 44.85 24.03 -6.18
C ARG A 810 43.70 22.99 -6.17
N PRO A 811 43.25 22.47 -5.00
CA PRO A 811 42.03 21.65 -4.91
C PRO A 811 40.77 22.31 -5.50
N GLY A 812 40.63 23.63 -5.36
CA GLY A 812 39.55 24.41 -5.96
C GLY A 812 39.53 24.33 -7.48
N CYS A 813 40.67 24.56 -8.13
CA CYS A 813 40.86 24.40 -9.57
C CYS A 813 40.60 22.96 -10.00
N ALA A 814 41.12 21.96 -9.26
CA ALA A 814 40.88 20.55 -9.58
C ALA A 814 39.39 20.18 -9.57
N ARG A 815 38.58 20.74 -8.65
CA ARG A 815 37.12 20.54 -8.65
C ARG A 815 36.48 21.16 -9.89
N HIS A 816 36.86 22.39 -10.25
CA HIS A 816 36.35 23.06 -11.44
C HIS A 816 36.68 22.24 -12.70
N ASN A 817 37.94 21.86 -12.89
CA ASN A 817 38.37 21.05 -14.03
C ASN A 817 37.65 19.70 -14.08
N SER A 818 37.39 19.08 -12.92
CA SER A 818 36.62 17.82 -12.85
C SER A 818 35.15 17.99 -13.30
N ALA A 819 34.55 19.16 -13.08
CA ALA A 819 33.21 19.48 -13.58
C ALA A 819 33.24 19.80 -15.08
N LEU A 820 34.24 20.56 -15.53
CA LEU A 820 34.46 20.92 -16.93
C LEU A 820 34.69 19.68 -17.81
N ASN A 821 35.59 18.79 -17.40
CA ASN A 821 35.92 17.54 -18.11
C ASN A 821 34.71 16.61 -18.26
N LEU A 822 33.66 16.80 -17.48
CA LEU A 822 32.43 16.02 -17.60
C LEU A 822 31.63 16.40 -18.85
N PHE A 823 31.55 17.69 -19.16
CA PHE A 823 30.90 18.19 -20.38
C PHE A 823 31.74 17.90 -21.62
N ASP A 824 33.04 18.21 -21.57
CA ASP A 824 33.98 17.88 -22.66
C ASP A 824 33.96 16.38 -22.99
N GLY A 825 34.09 15.53 -21.98
CA GLY A 825 34.09 14.07 -22.17
C GLY A 825 32.75 13.52 -22.67
N TYR A 826 31.62 14.18 -22.39
CA TYR A 826 30.35 13.81 -23.01
C TYR A 826 30.32 14.21 -24.48
N ALA A 827 30.62 15.47 -24.79
CA ALA A 827 30.65 16.01 -26.15
C ALA A 827 31.54 15.18 -27.07
N ARG A 828 32.77 14.83 -26.63
CA ARG A 828 33.69 13.98 -27.40
C ARG A 828 33.13 12.59 -27.67
N ARG A 829 32.52 11.94 -26.66
CA ARG A 829 31.93 10.60 -26.82
C ARG A 829 30.71 10.58 -27.74
N THR A 830 29.99 11.69 -27.84
CA THR A 830 28.85 11.84 -28.75
C THR A 830 29.26 12.37 -30.13
N GLY A 831 30.56 12.56 -30.39
CA GLY A 831 31.07 13.03 -31.68
C GLY A 831 30.87 14.53 -31.94
N TRP A 832 30.65 15.34 -30.91
CA TRP A 832 30.46 16.79 -31.05
C TRP A 832 31.81 17.50 -31.17
N PRO A 833 31.98 18.43 -32.13
CA PRO A 833 33.13 19.34 -32.14
C PRO A 833 33.18 20.13 -30.84
N VAL A 834 34.30 20.02 -30.11
CA VAL A 834 34.48 20.68 -28.81
C VAL A 834 35.92 21.18 -28.64
N TRP A 835 36.03 22.43 -28.23
CA TRP A 835 37.30 23.07 -27.86
C TRP A 835 37.27 23.36 -26.36
N LEU A 836 38.24 22.79 -25.64
CA LEU A 836 38.42 22.97 -24.21
C LEU A 836 39.31 24.18 -23.96
N GLU A 837 38.83 25.12 -23.14
CA GLU A 837 39.51 26.37 -22.78
C GLU A 837 40.10 27.15 -23.98
N PRO A 838 39.35 27.40 -25.08
CA PRO A 838 39.90 28.09 -26.24
C PRO A 838 40.29 29.53 -25.90
N HIS A 839 41.43 29.97 -26.42
CA HIS A 839 41.91 31.35 -26.28
C HIS A 839 41.54 32.18 -27.50
N PHE A 840 41.02 33.37 -27.25
CA PHE A 840 40.76 34.41 -28.23
C PHE A 840 41.40 35.71 -27.74
N ASN A 841 42.26 36.31 -28.55
CA ASN A 841 42.86 37.61 -28.27
C ASN A 841 42.17 38.63 -29.19
N LEU A 842 41.31 39.47 -28.61
CA LEU A 842 40.47 40.42 -29.34
C LEU A 842 40.56 41.77 -28.63
N GLU A 843 40.77 42.86 -29.37
CA GLU A 843 40.72 44.24 -28.83
C GLU A 843 41.59 44.43 -27.57
N GLU A 844 42.84 43.94 -27.60
CA GLU A 844 43.78 43.98 -26.46
C GLU A 844 43.31 43.25 -25.18
N GLN A 845 42.21 42.50 -25.25
CA GLN A 845 41.66 41.68 -24.16
C GLN A 845 41.69 40.18 -24.51
N GLY A 846 42.16 39.37 -23.55
CA GLY A 846 42.16 37.91 -23.67
C GLY A 846 40.86 37.30 -23.17
N TYR A 847 40.10 36.64 -24.05
CA TYR A 847 38.94 35.82 -23.70
C TYR A 847 39.31 34.34 -23.66
N ARG A 848 38.94 33.68 -22.57
CA ARG A 848 39.12 32.23 -22.38
C ARG A 848 37.87 31.61 -21.77
N PRO A 849 36.81 31.35 -22.57
CA PRO A 849 35.67 30.56 -22.10
C PRO A 849 36.10 29.12 -21.82
N ASP A 850 35.35 28.39 -20.99
CA ASP A 850 35.74 27.03 -20.61
C ASP A 850 35.49 26.01 -21.72
N LEU A 851 34.41 26.17 -22.50
CA LEU A 851 34.09 25.33 -23.66
C LEU A 851 33.50 26.14 -24.81
N LEU A 852 33.87 25.75 -26.02
CA LEU A 852 33.09 25.99 -27.24
C LEU A 852 32.65 24.62 -27.76
N VAL A 853 31.35 24.42 -27.98
CA VAL A 853 30.80 23.13 -28.43
C VAL A 853 29.78 23.32 -29.54
N VAL A 854 29.84 22.48 -30.57
CA VAL A 854 28.83 22.41 -31.63
C VAL A 854 28.03 21.12 -31.43
N SER A 855 26.79 21.26 -30.98
CA SER A 855 25.87 20.13 -30.82
C SER A 855 24.84 20.11 -31.94
N PRO A 856 24.03 19.04 -32.07
CA PRO A 856 22.91 18.99 -33.00
C PRO A 856 21.85 20.09 -32.77
N LYS A 857 21.94 20.83 -31.66
CA LYS A 857 21.02 21.91 -31.29
C LYS A 857 21.60 23.32 -31.54
N GLY A 858 22.83 23.41 -32.05
CA GLY A 858 23.52 24.67 -32.35
C GLY A 858 24.93 24.74 -31.76
N ALA A 859 25.54 25.92 -31.85
CA ALA A 859 26.85 26.19 -31.27
C ALA A 859 26.72 26.96 -29.95
N PHE A 860 27.51 26.56 -28.94
CA PHE A 860 27.41 27.07 -27.59
C PHE A 860 28.77 27.38 -26.98
N ILE A 861 28.87 28.56 -26.35
CA ILE A 861 29.96 28.90 -25.43
C ILE A 861 29.48 28.58 -24.02
N ILE A 862 30.20 27.74 -23.28
CA ILE A 862 29.83 27.32 -21.92
C ILE A 862 30.92 27.71 -20.93
N ASP A 863 30.54 28.41 -19.87
CA ASP A 863 31.44 28.79 -18.76
C ASP A 863 30.89 28.25 -17.43
N VAL A 864 31.66 27.36 -16.80
CA VAL A 864 31.32 26.61 -15.58
C VAL A 864 31.67 27.43 -14.35
N SER A 865 30.67 27.70 -13.51
CA SER A 865 30.86 28.46 -12.27
C SER A 865 30.36 27.69 -11.07
N VAL A 866 31.26 27.44 -10.11
CA VAL A 866 30.91 26.96 -8.77
C VAL A 866 30.95 28.15 -7.82
N VAL A 867 29.81 28.48 -7.21
CA VAL A 867 29.62 29.75 -6.48
C VAL A 867 29.00 29.56 -5.09
N SER A 868 28.96 30.63 -4.28
CA SER A 868 28.20 30.67 -3.03
C SER A 868 26.77 31.15 -3.27
N GLY A 869 25.77 30.48 -2.68
CA GLY A 869 24.35 30.81 -2.84
C GLY A 869 23.86 31.99 -1.97
N SER A 870 24.56 32.28 -0.87
CA SER A 870 24.22 33.28 0.17
C SER A 870 25.11 34.53 0.12
N GLY A 871 25.82 34.75 -0.99
CA GLY A 871 26.65 35.96 -1.15
C GLY A 871 25.83 37.23 -1.32
N ARG A 872 26.49 38.40 -1.28
CA ARG A 872 25.88 39.72 -1.60
C ARG A 872 25.27 39.81 -3.01
N ARG A 873 25.48 38.81 -3.88
CA ARG A 873 24.98 38.75 -5.25
C ARG A 873 24.13 37.49 -5.46
N PRO A 874 22.87 37.61 -5.91
CA PRO A 874 22.04 36.50 -6.39
C PRO A 874 22.73 35.64 -7.45
N LEU A 875 22.33 34.36 -7.55
CA LEU A 875 22.81 33.45 -8.60
C LEU A 875 22.54 33.96 -10.02
N ALA A 876 21.45 34.70 -10.21
CA ALA A 876 21.09 35.31 -11.49
C ALA A 876 22.18 36.29 -11.95
N ASP A 877 22.55 37.24 -11.10
CA ASP A 877 23.57 38.26 -11.39
C ASP A 877 24.93 37.65 -11.74
N ILE A 878 25.32 36.57 -11.05
CA ILE A 878 26.57 35.87 -11.33
C ILE A 878 26.52 35.19 -12.70
N ASN A 879 25.39 34.56 -13.02
CA ASN A 879 25.17 33.93 -14.31
C ASN A 879 25.14 34.96 -15.45
N ASP A 880 24.40 36.05 -15.27
CA ASP A 880 24.25 37.12 -16.25
C ASP A 880 25.55 37.90 -16.45
N ALA A 881 26.38 38.05 -15.40
CA ALA A 881 27.73 38.61 -15.54
C ALA A 881 28.63 37.73 -16.41
N LYS A 882 28.55 36.40 -16.28
CA LYS A 882 29.28 35.46 -17.14
C LYS A 882 28.78 35.49 -18.58
N ILE A 883 27.47 35.53 -18.77
CA ILE A 883 26.88 35.66 -20.12
C ILE A 883 27.35 36.96 -20.77
N ARG A 884 27.24 38.11 -20.07
CA ARG A 884 27.70 39.41 -20.58
C ARG A 884 29.18 39.41 -20.94
N LYS A 885 30.03 38.75 -20.14
CA LYS A 885 31.47 38.66 -20.39
C LYS A 885 31.80 38.05 -21.76
N TYR A 886 31.03 37.05 -22.21
CA TYR A 886 31.31 36.34 -23.47
C TYR A 886 30.29 36.60 -24.58
N LYS A 887 29.34 37.52 -24.36
CA LYS A 887 28.35 37.93 -25.35
C LYS A 887 28.76 39.29 -25.94
N THR A 888 29.96 39.35 -26.49
CA THR A 888 30.48 40.48 -27.26
C THR A 888 30.51 40.09 -28.73
N ASP A 889 30.16 41.02 -29.63
CA ASP A 889 30.02 40.71 -31.06
C ASP A 889 31.35 40.21 -31.67
N ALA A 890 32.48 40.83 -31.29
CA ALA A 890 33.81 40.40 -31.70
C ALA A 890 34.12 38.95 -31.29
N LEU A 891 33.75 38.54 -30.06
CA LEU A 891 34.00 37.17 -29.58
C LEU A 891 33.06 36.17 -30.25
N LEU A 892 31.79 36.54 -30.45
CA LEU A 892 30.83 35.67 -31.13
C LEU A 892 31.25 35.43 -32.58
N GLN A 893 31.79 36.44 -33.26
CA GLN A 893 32.33 36.30 -34.61
C GLN A 893 33.55 35.36 -34.66
N ALA A 894 34.56 35.61 -33.82
CA ALA A 894 35.76 34.77 -33.76
C ALA A 894 35.44 33.31 -33.35
N ALA A 895 34.47 33.12 -32.46
CA ALA A 895 34.00 31.79 -32.09
C ALA A 895 33.23 31.10 -33.23
N ALA A 896 32.50 31.86 -34.05
CA ALA A 896 31.76 31.34 -35.21
C ALA A 896 32.70 30.85 -36.31
N GLU A 897 33.74 31.62 -36.60
CA GLU A 897 34.80 31.22 -37.53
C GLU A 897 35.46 29.91 -37.06
N ARG A 898 35.82 29.83 -35.78
CA ARG A 898 36.44 28.63 -35.21
C ARG A 898 35.52 27.41 -35.21
N ALA A 899 34.22 27.62 -35.00
CA ALA A 899 33.21 26.56 -34.97
C ALA A 899 32.61 26.25 -36.35
N ASN A 900 32.98 26.99 -37.39
CA ASN A 900 32.42 26.93 -38.74
C ASN A 900 30.88 27.09 -38.76
N VAL A 901 30.36 28.12 -38.09
CA VAL A 901 28.92 28.45 -38.00
C VAL A 901 28.70 29.95 -38.18
N GLN A 902 27.47 30.38 -38.46
CA GLN A 902 27.18 31.83 -38.53
C GLN A 902 27.20 32.47 -37.13
N PRO A 903 27.72 33.71 -36.96
CA PRO A 903 27.83 34.37 -35.64
C PRO A 903 26.52 34.43 -34.84
N GLY A 904 25.39 34.67 -35.51
CA GLY A 904 24.06 34.71 -34.88
C GLY A 904 23.56 33.36 -34.34
N GLN A 905 24.25 32.25 -34.64
CA GLN A 905 23.91 30.91 -34.20
C GLN A 905 24.61 30.50 -32.89
N ILE A 906 25.58 31.28 -32.41
CA ILE A 906 26.28 31.00 -31.14
C ILE A 906 25.50 31.53 -29.95
N LYS A 907 25.23 30.66 -28.98
CA LYS A 907 24.60 31.02 -27.70
C LYS A 907 25.57 30.87 -26.54
N VAL A 908 25.58 31.85 -25.64
CA VAL A 908 26.41 31.82 -24.43
C VAL A 908 25.61 31.27 -23.25
N ILE A 909 26.15 30.27 -22.58
CA ILE A 909 25.56 29.60 -21.42
C ILE A 909 26.49 29.72 -20.22
N GLY A 910 26.02 30.39 -19.16
CA GLY A 910 26.65 30.27 -17.85
C GLY A 910 26.18 28.99 -17.15
N ALA A 911 27.07 28.01 -16.95
CA ALA A 911 26.78 26.78 -16.22
C ALA A 911 27.02 26.99 -14.71
N THR A 912 26.04 27.62 -14.03
CA THR A 912 26.18 28.05 -12.63
C THR A 912 25.56 27.05 -11.65
N ILE A 913 26.38 26.59 -10.69
CA ILE A 913 25.99 25.70 -9.59
C ILE A 913 26.59 26.19 -8.27
N THR A 914 25.89 25.99 -7.16
CA THR A 914 26.45 26.31 -5.84
C THR A 914 27.45 25.24 -5.39
N TRP A 915 28.34 25.58 -4.46
CA TRP A 915 29.21 24.59 -3.79
C TRP A 915 28.43 23.53 -3.01
N ARG A 916 27.16 23.77 -2.70
CA ARG A 916 26.22 22.81 -2.11
C ARG A 916 25.50 21.94 -3.15
N GLY A 917 25.83 22.09 -4.43
CA GLY A 917 25.25 21.30 -5.52
C GLY A 917 23.86 21.78 -5.95
N VAL A 918 23.50 23.04 -5.72
CA VAL A 918 22.21 23.62 -6.16
C VAL A 918 22.40 24.29 -7.50
N TRP A 919 21.67 23.83 -8.51
CA TRP A 919 21.70 24.44 -9.85
C TRP A 919 20.90 25.73 -9.91
N TYR A 920 21.38 26.70 -10.68
CA TYR A 920 20.52 27.78 -11.14
C TYR A 920 19.57 27.27 -12.23
N GLY A 921 18.26 27.46 -12.05
CA GLY A 921 17.25 26.90 -12.93
C GLY A 921 17.42 27.25 -14.41
N ARG A 922 17.85 28.48 -14.73
CA ARG A 922 18.12 28.92 -16.11
C ARG A 922 19.32 28.17 -16.71
N SER A 923 20.47 28.17 -16.02
CA SER A 923 21.68 27.44 -16.46
C SER A 923 21.39 26.00 -16.83
N ALA A 924 20.64 25.30 -15.98
CA ALA A 924 20.35 23.90 -16.19
C ALA A 924 19.37 23.67 -17.37
N ARG A 925 18.40 24.56 -17.58
CA ARG A 925 17.52 24.52 -18.77
C ARG A 925 18.31 24.77 -20.04
N ASP A 926 19.18 25.77 -20.05
CA ASP A 926 19.97 26.15 -21.22
C ASP A 926 20.93 25.02 -21.64
N LEU A 927 21.56 24.32 -20.67
CA LEU A 927 22.38 23.13 -20.95
C LEU A 927 21.59 21.97 -21.53
N ILE A 928 20.36 21.74 -21.06
CA ILE A 928 19.47 20.71 -21.62
C ILE A 928 19.05 21.07 -23.05
N GLN A 929 18.74 22.35 -23.30
CA GLN A 929 18.45 22.85 -24.65
C GLN A 929 19.66 22.75 -25.58
N ALA A 930 20.88 22.88 -25.05
CA ALA A 930 22.12 22.64 -25.79
C ALA A 930 22.38 21.16 -26.10
N GLY A 931 21.54 20.23 -25.61
CA GLY A 931 21.61 18.81 -25.91
C GLY A 931 22.22 17.95 -24.79
N TYR A 932 22.65 18.54 -23.67
CA TYR A 932 23.19 17.76 -22.55
C TYR A 932 22.06 17.09 -21.76
N PRO A 933 22.09 15.75 -21.59
CA PRO A 933 21.03 15.03 -20.90
C PRO A 933 21.08 15.26 -19.38
N MET A 934 19.95 15.05 -18.70
CA MET A 934 19.81 15.30 -17.25
C MET A 934 20.87 14.58 -16.40
N PHE A 935 21.27 13.35 -16.75
CA PHE A 935 22.25 12.59 -15.98
C PHE A 935 23.64 13.25 -15.94
N ILE A 936 24.00 14.05 -16.96
CA ILE A 936 25.25 14.84 -16.98
C ILE A 936 25.20 15.91 -15.88
N LEU A 937 24.08 16.61 -15.76
CA LEU A 937 23.88 17.60 -14.69
C LEU A 937 23.90 16.94 -13.31
N GLU A 938 23.32 15.74 -13.16
CA GLU A 938 23.36 14.96 -11.91
C GLU A 938 24.79 14.53 -11.53
N TRP A 939 25.58 14.10 -12.52
CA TRP A 939 26.98 13.75 -12.30
C TRP A 939 27.82 14.98 -11.97
N MET A 940 27.57 16.13 -12.59
CA MET A 940 28.22 17.39 -12.23
C MET A 940 27.94 17.76 -10.77
N THR A 941 26.69 17.69 -10.31
CA THR A 941 26.35 17.90 -8.89
C THR A 941 27.19 16.99 -7.99
N THR A 942 27.30 15.71 -8.35
CA THR A 942 28.10 14.73 -7.60
C THR A 942 29.59 15.08 -7.60
N ARG A 943 30.14 15.54 -8.74
CA ARG A 943 31.55 15.97 -8.87
C ARG A 943 31.85 17.22 -8.05
N VAL A 944 30.96 18.20 -8.04
CA VAL A 944 31.11 19.43 -7.24
C VAL A 944 31.12 19.11 -5.76
N LEU A 945 30.17 18.30 -5.28
CA LEU A 945 30.10 17.91 -3.88
C LEU A 945 31.30 17.06 -3.46
N THR A 946 31.66 16.04 -4.24
CA THR A 946 32.84 15.20 -3.93
C THR A 946 34.14 16.00 -4.00
N GLY A 947 34.31 16.90 -4.96
CA GLY A 947 35.45 17.82 -5.02
C GLY A 947 35.50 18.74 -3.79
N GLY A 948 34.35 19.20 -3.29
CA GLY A 948 34.27 19.92 -2.03
C GLY A 948 34.79 19.11 -0.83
N THR A 949 34.58 17.79 -0.83
CA THR A 949 35.12 16.92 0.23
C THR A 949 36.65 16.84 0.16
N CYS A 950 37.20 16.81 -1.04
CA CYS A 950 38.65 16.83 -1.26
C CYS A 950 39.26 18.17 -0.82
N ILE A 951 38.62 19.30 -1.16
CA ILE A 951 39.02 20.64 -0.70
C ILE A 951 39.06 20.68 0.84
N TRP A 952 38.02 20.19 1.50
CA TRP A 952 37.98 20.13 2.96
C TRP A 952 39.08 19.26 3.56
N SER A 953 39.35 18.08 2.97
CA SER A 953 40.45 17.22 3.40
C SER A 953 41.81 17.88 3.24
N ALA A 954 42.05 18.59 2.12
CA ALA A 954 43.27 19.35 1.90
C ALA A 954 43.42 20.49 2.91
N PHE A 955 42.34 21.24 3.18
CA PHE A 955 42.33 22.28 4.21
C PHE A 955 42.70 21.71 5.59
N ARG A 956 42.14 20.55 5.95
CA ARG A 956 42.47 19.88 7.21
C ARG A 956 43.93 19.44 7.29
N ALA A 957 44.48 18.91 6.20
CA ALA A 957 45.89 18.53 6.15
C ALA A 957 46.80 19.76 6.31
N ALA A 958 46.52 20.84 5.57
CA ALA A 958 47.26 22.10 5.63
C ALA A 958 47.21 22.79 7.00
N THR A 959 46.14 22.57 7.77
CA THR A 959 45.95 23.18 9.10
C THR A 959 46.28 22.24 10.27
N ALA A 960 46.59 20.96 10.00
CA ALA A 960 46.95 19.99 11.03
C ALA A 960 48.33 20.27 11.64
N GLY A 961 49.33 20.63 10.83
CA GLY A 961 50.69 20.95 11.32
C GLY A 961 50.74 22.19 12.22
N ARG A 962 49.83 23.16 12.02
CA ARG A 962 49.72 24.38 12.85
C ARG A 962 49.01 24.17 14.19
N ARG A 963 48.56 22.96 14.51
CA ARG A 963 47.98 22.60 15.82
C ARG A 963 49.02 22.12 16.84
N VAL A 964 50.22 21.77 16.41
CA VAL A 964 51.28 21.24 17.30
C VAL A 964 52.20 22.39 17.79
N ALA A 965 52.16 23.55 17.12
CA ALA A 965 52.96 24.72 17.44
C ALA A 965 52.16 25.88 18.08
N ALA A 966 50.97 25.60 18.62
CA ALA A 966 50.07 26.59 19.23
C ALA A 966 49.51 26.09 20.56
#